data_AF-A0A6U3TRP6-F1
#
_entry.id   AF-A0A6U3TRP6-F1
#
_cell.length_a   1.000
_cell.length_b   1.000
_cell.length_c   1.000
_cell.angle_alpha   90.00
_cell.angle_beta   90.00
_cell.angle_gamma   90.00
#
_symmetry.space_group_name_H-M   'P 1'
#
loop_
_entity.id
_entity.type
_entity.pdbx_description
1 polymer ?
#
loop_
_entity_poly.entity_id
_entity_poly.type
_entity_poly.pdbx_seq_one_letter_code
_entity_poly.pdbx_strand_id
1 'polypeptide(L)'
;MVILQPPKDTLRLLREAMPSAEDCKPLPSDALEDENEEVLAYVAALAASLADEQDFDSSTWIEALSPYLSSLPSMTDDASSEDTVEKFRLLAERAAMGGDDDESYGSDDDSGEELCNIRFSLAYGGKILLHQTKLRLRRGRRYALVGQNGAGKTTLMNAINNGKLDGWPNHLRTEYVDSGSNVDPVYEAKNVFTHLTSTTKRSGDACREMLGKLKFTQIMMDGTIGELSGGWQMKLRLAKAVLIDADILLLDEPTNHLDKGTVQWLMDYLEGLKDTTVIIVSHDTPFLEEVCTDVIHYEQRASWGPHRKLVLYRGKMSVFVKKIPQAKHYFELSTTDLKFVFPDPGRLEGIRTSTQKFLEMDNVDFRYPGAEKNTLTGVNLKMSLSSRVAVLGANGAGKTTLVKMMVGDTQPTNIGNCRLFIHHNLRVAYVSQHAFFHVEQHMEESPAAYIQWRFKDAYDKEKIQSASFKISDEEQQAIDDFGLEAIWSRRLRAGNIEYEVKKKNVPERDNKYYTKDELLNMGFVSLIKQTDEKIAAKEAGLDLRPCTTKEIQKHLDDFGLVQEFGTYGKIRGLSGGQKVKLVLAAAMWNCPHLLVLDEPTNYLDREALGALSSALNEWGGSVLMISHNKEFYSSVCKEEWIVGDGQVKIEGISTERKMKAVAKKKVYEKEVAGEELLEKVGGNVNACGDKYKDATTNFWGKAVSKKEARQYDKAKKKGDVALMRKILHVPMGKIMPGYEELGDGKTPPPS
;
A
#
# COMPACT_ATOMS: atom_id res chain seq x y z
N MET A 1 -30.70 51.82 11.27
CA MET A 1 -30.77 50.40 11.62
C MET A 1 -30.18 49.63 10.47
N VAL A 2 -29.09 48.90 10.68
CA VAL A 2 -28.56 47.99 9.65
C VAL A 2 -29.55 46.83 9.61
N ILE A 3 -30.38 46.78 8.57
CA ILE A 3 -31.30 45.68 8.33
C ILE A 3 -30.43 44.43 8.18
N LEU A 4 -30.48 43.54 9.17
CA LEU A 4 -29.92 42.20 9.08
C LEU A 4 -30.58 41.58 7.84
N GLN A 5 -29.79 41.34 6.79
CA GLN A 5 -30.31 40.56 5.67
C GLN A 5 -30.65 39.18 6.22
N PRO A 6 -31.91 38.75 6.17
CA PRO A 6 -32.32 37.47 6.71
C PRO A 6 -31.59 36.34 5.97
N PRO A 7 -31.18 35.26 6.65
CA PRO A 7 -30.61 34.12 5.96
C PRO A 7 -31.64 33.60 4.96
N LYS A 8 -31.26 33.56 3.67
CA LYS A 8 -32.17 33.27 2.55
C LYS A 8 -32.88 31.91 2.68
N ASP A 9 -32.22 30.96 3.32
CA ASP A 9 -32.73 29.61 3.54
C ASP A 9 -33.81 29.58 4.62
N THR A 10 -33.61 30.25 5.76
CA THR A 10 -34.59 30.31 6.85
C THR A 10 -35.85 31.08 6.43
N LEU A 11 -35.69 32.14 5.63
CA LEU A 11 -36.81 32.90 5.08
C LEU A 11 -37.62 32.07 4.07
N ARG A 12 -36.97 31.21 3.28
CA ARG A 12 -37.65 30.26 2.40
C ARG A 12 -38.48 29.26 3.20
N LEU A 13 -37.92 28.68 4.27
CA LEU A 13 -38.63 27.72 5.13
C LEU A 13 -39.85 28.36 5.82
N LEU A 14 -39.74 29.63 6.22
CA LEU A 14 -40.86 30.39 6.77
C LEU A 14 -41.98 30.57 5.73
N ARG A 15 -41.64 30.87 4.48
CA ARG A 15 -42.60 30.97 3.37
C ARG A 15 -43.27 29.63 3.05
N GLU A 16 -42.55 28.51 3.19
CA GLU A 16 -43.09 27.16 3.00
C GLU A 16 -44.02 26.73 4.16
N ALA A 17 -43.86 27.30 5.36
CA ALA A 17 -44.72 27.03 6.51
C ALA A 17 -46.06 27.81 6.48
N MET A 18 -46.13 28.90 5.73
CA MET A 18 -47.34 29.73 5.62
C MET A 18 -48.48 29.04 4.86
N PRO A 19 -49.75 29.32 5.21
CA PRO A 19 -50.91 28.88 4.44
C PRO A 19 -50.92 29.50 3.03
N SER A 20 -51.34 28.70 2.05
CA SER A 20 -51.34 29.07 0.63
C SER A 20 -52.31 30.22 0.31
N ALA A 21 -51.90 31.12 -0.58
CA ALA A 21 -52.60 32.35 -0.97
C ALA A 21 -53.96 32.18 -1.69
N GLU A 22 -54.56 30.98 -1.71
CA GLU A 22 -55.90 30.75 -2.29
C GLU A 22 -57.04 31.14 -1.33
N ASP A 23 -56.76 31.34 -0.03
CA ASP A 23 -57.76 31.68 1.00
C ASP A 23 -57.79 33.17 1.40
N CYS A 24 -56.91 34.02 0.86
CA CYS A 24 -56.88 35.46 1.21
C CYS A 24 -57.49 36.34 0.11
N LYS A 25 -58.49 37.16 0.48
CA LYS A 25 -59.09 38.18 -0.41
C LYS A 25 -58.05 39.22 -0.84
N PRO A 26 -58.11 39.74 -2.09
CA PRO A 26 -57.14 40.72 -2.57
C PRO A 26 -57.37 42.08 -1.88
N LEU A 27 -56.31 42.66 -1.33
CA LEU A 27 -56.27 44.04 -0.82
C LEU A 27 -55.29 44.87 -1.66
N PRO A 28 -55.53 46.19 -1.86
CA PRO A 28 -54.69 47.02 -2.71
C PRO A 28 -53.59 47.75 -1.92
N SER A 29 -52.36 47.73 -2.42
CA SER A 29 -51.34 48.81 -2.47
C SER A 29 -49.92 48.32 -2.20
N ASP A 30 -49.00 48.72 -3.08
CA ASP A 30 -47.57 48.37 -3.12
C ASP A 30 -46.75 48.79 -1.87
N ALA A 31 -47.36 49.45 -0.88
CA ALA A 31 -46.70 49.85 0.37
C ALA A 31 -46.85 48.82 1.51
N LEU A 32 -47.88 47.97 1.47
CA LEU A 32 -48.10 46.91 2.47
C LEU A 32 -47.24 45.67 2.20
N GLU A 33 -46.79 45.46 0.96
CA GLU A 33 -45.90 44.35 0.61
C GLU A 33 -44.50 44.51 1.23
N ASP A 34 -43.97 45.74 1.27
CA ASP A 34 -42.66 46.06 1.86
C ASP A 34 -42.67 45.88 3.40
N GLU A 35 -43.71 46.33 4.11
CA GLU A 35 -43.82 46.17 5.58
C GLU A 35 -43.95 44.70 5.99
N ASN A 36 -44.69 43.89 5.22
CA ASN A 36 -44.80 42.46 5.46
C ASN A 36 -43.47 41.73 5.26
N GLU A 37 -42.66 42.14 4.29
CA GLU A 37 -41.36 41.52 4.01
C GLU A 37 -40.32 41.81 5.10
N GLU A 38 -40.36 43.00 5.71
CA GLU A 38 -39.50 43.34 6.86
C GLU A 38 -39.84 42.52 8.12
N VAL A 39 -41.13 42.32 8.41
CA VAL A 39 -41.57 41.47 9.55
C VAL A 39 -41.12 40.02 9.33
N LEU A 40 -41.27 39.50 8.11
CA LEU A 40 -40.82 38.14 7.78
C LEU A 40 -39.30 37.98 7.82
N ALA A 41 -38.56 38.99 7.41
CA ALA A 41 -37.11 39.02 7.57
C ALA A 41 -36.71 38.96 9.05
N TYR A 42 -37.41 39.69 9.91
CA TYR A 42 -37.14 39.71 11.35
C TYR A 42 -37.46 38.38 12.02
N VAL A 43 -38.63 37.79 11.72
CA VAL A 43 -39.02 36.45 12.21
C VAL A 43 -38.04 35.38 11.73
N ALA A 44 -37.61 35.43 10.47
CA ALA A 44 -36.61 34.50 9.95
C ALA A 44 -35.24 34.66 10.64
N ALA A 45 -34.85 35.88 11.03
CA ALA A 45 -33.61 36.12 11.76
C ALA A 45 -33.67 35.62 13.22
N LEU A 46 -34.81 35.80 13.90
CA LEU A 46 -35.02 35.25 15.25
C LEU A 46 -35.00 33.72 15.25
N ALA A 47 -35.71 33.11 14.30
CA ALA A 47 -35.71 31.65 14.13
C ALA A 47 -34.34 31.10 13.75
N ALA A 48 -33.57 31.84 12.95
CA ALA A 48 -32.18 31.46 12.66
C ALA A 48 -31.32 31.50 13.93
N SER A 49 -31.49 32.50 14.79
CA SER A 49 -30.77 32.57 16.08
C SER A 49 -31.12 31.42 17.02
N LEU A 50 -32.41 31.06 17.11
CA LEU A 50 -32.85 29.91 17.92
C LEU A 50 -32.32 28.58 17.34
N ALA A 51 -32.33 28.44 16.02
CA ALA A 51 -31.78 27.28 15.34
C ALA A 51 -30.25 27.16 15.50
N ASP A 52 -29.52 28.28 15.47
CA ASP A 52 -28.08 28.33 15.72
C ASP A 52 -27.74 27.91 17.17
N GLU A 53 -28.62 28.23 18.13
CA GLU A 53 -28.52 27.82 19.53
C GLU A 53 -29.03 26.39 19.79
N GLN A 54 -29.56 25.71 18.76
CA GLN A 54 -30.19 24.39 18.84
C GLN A 54 -31.35 24.27 19.84
N ASP A 55 -32.00 25.39 20.15
CA ASP A 55 -33.23 25.39 20.95
C ASP A 55 -34.41 25.17 20.01
N PHE A 56 -35.01 23.99 20.05
CA PHE A 56 -36.21 23.62 19.28
C PHE A 56 -37.41 23.33 20.18
N ASP A 57 -37.42 23.84 21.42
CA ASP A 57 -38.58 23.71 22.29
C ASP A 57 -39.79 24.46 21.73
N SER A 58 -40.96 23.82 21.76
CA SER A 58 -42.17 24.36 21.14
C SER A 58 -42.64 25.63 21.84
N SER A 59 -42.54 25.68 23.18
CA SER A 59 -42.89 26.86 23.98
C SER A 59 -42.03 28.06 23.61
N THR A 60 -40.71 27.86 23.53
CA THR A 60 -39.76 28.94 23.21
C THR A 60 -40.01 29.54 21.83
N TRP A 61 -40.27 28.72 20.81
CA TRP A 61 -40.55 29.18 19.45
C TRP A 61 -41.88 29.93 19.36
N ILE A 62 -42.92 29.43 20.02
CA ILE A 62 -44.25 30.06 20.05
C ILE A 62 -44.16 31.42 20.76
N GLU A 63 -43.51 31.49 21.92
CA GLU A 63 -43.33 32.75 22.66
C GLU A 63 -42.51 33.79 21.87
N ALA A 64 -41.47 33.34 21.16
CA ALA A 64 -40.56 34.23 20.45
C ALA A 64 -41.09 34.73 19.09
N LEU A 65 -41.85 33.92 18.35
CA LEU A 65 -42.21 34.20 16.96
C LEU A 65 -43.69 34.59 16.76
N SER A 66 -44.62 34.06 17.57
CA SER A 66 -46.07 34.30 17.41
C SER A 66 -46.50 35.76 17.58
N PRO A 67 -45.90 36.58 18.49
CA PRO A 67 -46.25 38.00 18.62
C PRO A 67 -46.00 38.83 17.36
N TYR A 68 -45.05 38.40 16.52
CA TYR A 68 -44.72 39.08 15.28
C TYR A 68 -45.57 38.57 14.11
N LEU A 69 -45.86 37.27 14.06
CA LEU A 69 -46.70 36.68 13.02
C LEU A 69 -48.19 37.03 13.14
N SER A 70 -48.70 37.22 14.37
CA SER A 70 -50.06 37.73 14.63
C SER A 70 -50.30 39.17 14.16
N SER A 71 -49.23 39.92 13.88
CA SER A 71 -49.32 41.29 13.32
C SER A 71 -49.59 41.33 11.81
N LEU A 72 -49.49 40.19 11.12
CA LEU A 72 -49.63 40.11 9.66
C LEU A 72 -51.11 40.05 9.25
N PRO A 73 -51.53 40.80 8.20
CA PRO A 73 -52.93 40.80 7.73
C PRO A 73 -53.45 39.45 7.25
N SER A 74 -52.57 38.50 6.92
CA SER A 74 -52.89 37.15 6.47
C SER A 74 -53.20 36.15 7.59
N MET A 75 -52.95 36.52 8.85
CA MET A 75 -53.17 35.67 10.03
C MET A 75 -54.32 36.22 10.86
N THR A 76 -55.54 35.69 10.70
CA THR A 76 -56.74 36.25 11.34
C THR A 76 -57.02 35.71 12.74
N ASP A 77 -56.37 34.63 13.18
CA ASP A 77 -56.58 33.98 14.48
C ASP A 77 -55.24 33.57 15.15
N ASP A 78 -55.11 33.73 16.48
CA ASP A 78 -53.91 33.35 17.26
C ASP A 78 -53.53 31.87 17.06
N ALA A 79 -54.52 30.98 16.97
CA ALA A 79 -54.34 29.55 16.72
C ALA A 79 -53.68 29.24 15.35
N SER A 80 -53.89 30.09 14.34
CA SER A 80 -53.24 29.93 13.03
C SER A 80 -51.77 30.33 13.03
N SER A 81 -51.40 31.23 13.95
CA SER A 81 -50.02 31.69 14.11
C SER A 81 -49.16 30.65 14.83
N GLU A 82 -49.70 30.02 15.88
CA GLU A 82 -49.03 28.94 16.62
C GLU A 82 -48.81 27.71 15.73
N ASP A 83 -49.82 27.29 14.95
CA ASP A 83 -49.71 26.18 13.99
C ASP A 83 -48.65 26.46 12.89
N THR A 84 -48.55 27.71 12.45
CA THR A 84 -47.55 28.13 11.45
C THR A 84 -46.15 28.13 12.06
N VAL A 85 -46.01 28.59 13.30
CA VAL A 85 -44.74 28.54 14.06
C VAL A 85 -44.31 27.10 14.31
N GLU A 86 -45.23 26.20 14.64
CA GLU A 86 -44.91 24.78 14.87
C GLU A 86 -44.44 24.09 13.58
N LYS A 87 -45.11 24.34 12.44
CA LYS A 87 -44.65 23.87 11.13
C LYS A 87 -43.30 24.45 10.75
N PHE A 88 -43.09 25.74 11.01
CA PHE A 88 -41.82 26.40 10.73
C PHE A 88 -40.69 25.85 11.60
N ARG A 89 -40.93 25.62 12.90
CA ARG A 89 -40.01 24.96 13.83
C ARG A 89 -39.59 23.59 13.31
N LEU A 90 -40.54 22.75 12.89
CA LEU A 90 -40.25 21.42 12.35
C LEU A 90 -39.41 21.47 11.06
N LEU A 91 -39.69 22.42 10.17
CA LEU A 91 -38.92 22.64 8.94
C LEU A 91 -37.51 23.17 9.22
N ALA A 92 -37.38 24.11 10.17
CA ALA A 92 -36.11 24.67 10.60
C ALA A 92 -35.26 23.64 11.37
N GLU A 93 -35.88 22.83 12.23
CA GLU A 93 -35.25 21.70 12.93
C GLU A 93 -34.70 20.68 11.92
N ARG A 94 -35.52 20.30 10.92
CA ARG A 94 -35.08 19.38 9.85
C ARG A 94 -33.94 19.96 9.01
N ALA A 95 -33.97 21.26 8.73
CA ALA A 95 -32.92 21.94 7.96
C ALA A 95 -31.62 22.09 8.77
N ALA A 96 -31.70 22.51 10.04
CA ALA A 96 -30.57 22.71 10.94
C ALA A 96 -29.91 21.39 11.37
N MET A 97 -30.70 20.34 11.58
CA MET A 97 -30.20 19.02 11.98
C MET A 97 -29.59 18.22 10.83
N GLY A 98 -29.65 18.74 9.59
CA GLY A 98 -29.14 18.09 8.38
C GLY A 98 -29.89 16.79 8.11
N GLY A 99 -31.11 16.90 7.57
CA GLY A 99 -32.10 15.82 7.44
C GLY A 99 -31.70 14.51 6.73
N ASP A 100 -30.48 14.35 6.22
CA ASP A 100 -30.08 13.16 5.48
C ASP A 100 -29.60 11.99 6.37
N ASP A 101 -28.99 12.27 7.53
CA ASP A 101 -28.39 11.21 8.37
C ASP A 101 -29.43 10.52 9.25
N ASP A 102 -30.45 11.27 9.68
CA ASP A 102 -31.48 10.79 10.62
C ASP A 102 -32.46 9.82 9.95
N GLU A 103 -32.77 10.03 8.66
CA GLU A 103 -33.59 9.10 7.87
C GLU A 103 -32.96 7.70 7.75
N SER A 104 -31.63 7.59 7.85
CA SER A 104 -30.91 6.31 7.71
C SER A 104 -31.14 5.34 8.87
N TYR A 105 -31.50 5.85 10.06
CA TYR A 105 -31.67 5.04 11.27
C TYR A 105 -33.08 4.46 11.44
N GLY A 106 -34.05 4.84 10.60
CA GLY A 106 -35.43 4.34 10.62
C GLY A 106 -36.27 4.82 11.82
N SER A 107 -37.56 4.49 11.85
CA SER A 107 -38.46 4.76 12.99
C SER A 107 -38.10 3.90 14.21
N ASP A 108 -38.54 4.32 15.40
CA ASP A 108 -38.22 3.67 16.68
C ASP A 108 -38.79 2.25 16.88
N ASP A 109 -39.55 1.72 15.91
CA ASP A 109 -40.18 0.39 15.94
C ASP A 109 -39.21 -0.81 15.83
N ASP A 110 -37.90 -0.57 15.80
CA ASP A 110 -36.92 -1.66 15.78
C ASP A 110 -36.86 -2.39 17.14
N SER A 111 -37.00 -3.72 17.10
CA SER A 111 -36.93 -4.58 18.29
C SER A 111 -35.48 -4.74 18.76
N GLY A 112 -35.06 -3.99 19.79
CA GLY A 112 -33.78 -4.18 20.48
C GLY A 112 -33.40 -3.00 21.37
N GLU A 113 -32.84 -3.29 22.55
CA GLU A 113 -32.37 -2.28 23.50
C GLU A 113 -31.36 -1.32 22.84
N GLU A 114 -31.57 -0.03 23.01
CA GLU A 114 -30.65 1.00 22.54
C GLU A 114 -29.48 1.13 23.52
N LEU A 115 -28.25 0.92 23.04
CA LEU A 115 -27.04 1.08 23.86
C LEU A 115 -26.55 2.52 23.85
N CYS A 116 -26.52 3.14 22.67
CA CYS A 116 -26.15 4.54 22.55
C CYS A 116 -26.85 5.21 21.38
N ASN A 117 -27.08 6.51 21.51
CA ASN A 117 -27.61 7.40 20.49
C ASN A 117 -27.02 8.79 20.74
N ILE A 118 -25.91 9.07 20.05
CA ILE A 118 -25.12 10.28 20.30
C ILE A 118 -24.87 11.02 18.99
N ARG A 119 -24.73 12.34 19.09
CA ARG A 119 -24.26 13.20 18.01
C ARG A 119 -22.95 13.83 18.42
N PHE A 120 -21.90 13.64 17.63
CA PHE A 120 -20.54 14.07 18.00
C PHE A 120 -19.71 14.52 16.79
N SER A 121 -18.62 15.22 17.08
CA SER A 121 -17.56 15.53 16.12
C SER A 121 -16.26 14.84 16.55
N LEU A 122 -15.50 14.32 15.59
CA LEU A 122 -14.22 13.65 15.86
C LEU A 122 -13.12 14.34 15.08
N ALA A 123 -12.08 14.78 15.78
CA ALA A 123 -10.88 15.34 15.20
C ALA A 123 -9.63 14.64 15.76
N TYR A 124 -8.60 14.53 14.93
CA TYR A 124 -7.31 13.96 15.33
C TYR A 124 -6.17 14.73 14.66
N GLY A 125 -5.17 15.15 15.45
CA GLY A 125 -3.98 15.83 14.93
C GLY A 125 -4.29 17.12 14.15
N GLY A 126 -5.33 17.86 14.55
CA GLY A 126 -5.77 19.09 13.87
C GLY A 126 -6.65 18.85 12.63
N LYS A 127 -6.86 17.60 12.20
CA LYS A 127 -7.77 17.25 11.09
C LYS A 127 -9.12 16.82 11.63
N ILE A 128 -10.20 17.43 11.14
CA ILE A 128 -11.58 16.98 11.42
C ILE A 128 -11.85 15.74 10.57
N LEU A 129 -12.19 14.63 11.22
CA LEU A 129 -12.48 13.34 10.59
C LEU A 129 -13.99 13.14 10.40
N LEU A 130 -14.78 13.52 11.41
CA LEU A 130 -16.25 13.48 11.41
C LEU A 130 -16.78 14.80 12.00
N HIS A 131 -17.85 15.33 11.43
CA HIS A 131 -18.47 16.58 11.87
C HIS A 131 -19.96 16.38 12.14
N GLN A 132 -20.38 16.61 13.39
CA GLN A 132 -21.77 16.50 13.86
C GLN A 132 -22.49 15.26 13.33
N THR A 133 -21.84 14.11 13.45
CA THR A 133 -22.38 12.84 12.96
C THR A 133 -23.19 12.15 14.05
N LYS A 134 -24.26 11.46 13.66
CA LYS A 134 -25.05 10.60 14.55
C LYS A 134 -24.49 9.17 14.57
N LEU A 135 -24.43 8.57 15.75
CA LEU A 135 -24.12 7.15 15.95
C LEU A 135 -25.15 6.54 16.89
N ARG A 136 -25.92 5.58 16.37
CA ARG A 136 -26.91 4.82 17.13
C ARG A 136 -26.55 3.33 17.09
N LEU A 137 -26.35 2.73 18.27
CA LEU A 137 -26.03 1.31 18.41
C LEU A 137 -27.11 0.60 19.23
N ARG A 138 -27.47 -0.61 18.81
CA ARG A 138 -28.45 -1.46 19.49
C ARG A 138 -27.82 -2.78 19.94
N ARG A 139 -28.32 -3.30 21.06
CA ARG A 139 -27.82 -4.52 21.70
C ARG A 139 -27.99 -5.74 20.78
N GLY A 140 -26.96 -6.58 20.72
CA GLY A 140 -26.97 -7.83 19.94
C GLY A 140 -26.80 -7.66 18.42
N ARG A 141 -26.64 -6.42 17.93
CA ARG A 141 -26.40 -6.13 16.50
C ARG A 141 -24.91 -6.21 16.16
N ARG A 142 -24.62 -6.53 14.90
CA ARG A 142 -23.24 -6.66 14.39
C ARG A 142 -23.05 -5.70 13.23
N TYR A 143 -22.31 -4.64 13.48
CA TYR A 143 -22.11 -3.53 12.55
C TYR A 143 -20.78 -3.68 11.81
N ALA A 144 -20.80 -3.62 10.48
CA ALA A 144 -19.60 -3.45 9.67
C ALA A 144 -19.28 -1.95 9.55
N LEU A 145 -18.10 -1.52 9.99
CA LEU A 145 -17.64 -0.13 9.84
C LEU A 145 -16.80 -0.01 8.56
N VAL A 146 -17.40 0.56 7.51
CA VAL A 146 -16.82 0.63 6.17
C VAL A 146 -16.45 2.07 5.82
N GLY A 147 -15.30 2.25 5.17
CA GLY A 147 -14.83 3.56 4.74
C GLY A 147 -13.46 3.46 4.10
N GLN A 148 -13.09 4.49 3.33
CA GLN A 148 -11.75 4.62 2.77
C GLN A 148 -10.67 4.61 3.85
N ASN A 149 -9.46 4.21 3.48
CA ASN A 149 -8.34 4.27 4.40
C ASN A 149 -7.95 5.72 4.73
N GLY A 150 -7.57 5.95 5.99
CA GLY A 150 -7.37 7.32 6.50
C GLY A 150 -8.66 8.11 6.75
N ALA A 151 -9.85 7.49 6.64
CA ALA A 151 -11.11 8.13 7.03
C ALA A 151 -11.28 8.29 8.55
N GLY A 152 -10.51 7.55 9.35
CA GLY A 152 -10.56 7.62 10.82
C GLY A 152 -11.24 6.44 11.50
N LYS A 153 -11.40 5.29 10.84
CA LYS A 153 -12.02 4.05 11.38
C LYS A 153 -11.40 3.64 12.74
N THR A 154 -10.09 3.40 12.76
CA THR A 154 -9.35 3.05 13.99
C THR A 154 -9.37 4.19 15.02
N THR A 155 -9.37 5.46 14.58
CA THR A 155 -9.49 6.61 15.48
C THR A 155 -10.86 6.63 16.18
N LEU A 156 -11.94 6.33 15.45
CA LEU A 156 -13.28 6.21 16.01
C LEU A 156 -13.36 5.03 16.99
N MET A 157 -12.83 3.86 16.64
CA MET A 157 -12.79 2.71 17.54
C MET A 157 -12.02 3.01 18.83
N ASN A 158 -10.87 3.68 18.73
CA ASN A 158 -10.12 4.12 19.91
C ASN A 158 -10.87 5.15 20.75
N ALA A 159 -11.63 6.06 20.11
CA ALA A 159 -12.46 7.02 20.83
C ALA A 159 -13.60 6.34 21.59
N ILE A 160 -14.23 5.32 20.98
CA ILE A 160 -15.26 4.47 21.60
C ILE A 160 -14.66 3.69 22.78
N ASN A 161 -13.53 3.01 22.57
CA ASN A 161 -12.91 2.18 23.61
C ASN A 161 -12.47 2.98 24.85
N ASN A 162 -12.03 4.23 24.63
CA ASN A 162 -11.61 5.11 25.72
C ASN A 162 -12.75 5.97 26.29
N GLY A 163 -13.98 5.83 25.80
CA GLY A 163 -15.11 6.67 26.21
C GLY A 163 -14.90 8.16 25.98
N LYS A 164 -14.13 8.54 24.95
CA LYS A 164 -13.79 9.94 24.64
C LYS A 164 -14.77 10.62 23.69
N LEU A 165 -15.78 9.90 23.21
CA LEU A 165 -16.84 10.49 22.39
C LEU A 165 -17.77 11.32 23.26
N ASP A 166 -18.17 12.47 22.76
CA ASP A 166 -19.12 13.33 23.44
C ASP A 166 -20.47 12.61 23.58
N GLY A 167 -21.05 12.66 24.78
CA GLY A 167 -22.28 11.94 25.14
C GLY A 167 -22.13 10.41 25.30
N TRP A 168 -20.92 9.84 25.29
CA TRP A 168 -20.75 8.38 25.40
C TRP A 168 -21.24 7.83 26.77
N PRO A 169 -22.05 6.76 26.81
CA PRO A 169 -22.58 6.23 28.08
C PRO A 169 -21.49 5.58 28.96
N ASN A 170 -21.40 6.03 30.22
CA ASN A 170 -20.38 5.57 31.18
C ASN A 170 -20.55 4.11 31.67
N HIS A 171 -21.74 3.53 31.52
CA HIS A 171 -22.04 2.19 32.00
C HIS A 171 -21.67 1.09 30.99
N LEU A 172 -21.42 1.45 29.72
CA LEU A 172 -21.10 0.50 28.68
C LEU A 172 -19.65 0.05 28.79
N ARG A 173 -19.44 -1.26 28.85
CA ARG A 173 -18.11 -1.85 28.78
C ARG A 173 -17.76 -2.16 27.34
N THR A 174 -16.72 -1.50 26.85
CA THR A 174 -16.18 -1.70 25.50
C THR A 174 -14.83 -2.42 25.61
N GLU A 175 -14.58 -3.37 24.72
CA GLU A 175 -13.27 -4.02 24.60
C GLU A 175 -12.80 -3.97 23.15
N TYR A 176 -11.59 -3.44 22.97
CA TYR A 176 -10.92 -3.32 21.67
C TYR A 176 -9.96 -4.48 21.42
N VAL A 177 -10.20 -5.20 20.34
CA VAL A 177 -9.38 -6.32 19.87
C VAL A 177 -8.72 -5.90 18.55
N ASP A 178 -7.41 -5.72 18.62
CA ASP A 178 -6.56 -5.45 17.45
C ASP A 178 -5.99 -6.77 16.88
N SER A 179 -5.79 -6.80 15.57
CA SER A 179 -4.92 -7.71 14.81
C SER A 179 -3.52 -7.91 15.42
N GLY A 180 -3.01 -6.95 16.19
CA GLY A 180 -1.74 -7.08 16.92
C GLY A 180 -0.52 -6.55 16.21
N SER A 181 -0.71 -5.65 15.25
CA SER A 181 0.39 -4.98 14.54
C SER A 181 1.21 -4.04 15.44
N ASN A 182 0.67 -3.59 16.56
CA ASN A 182 1.41 -2.82 17.57
C ASN A 182 1.99 -3.77 18.62
N VAL A 183 3.18 -4.28 18.33
CA VAL A 183 3.89 -5.21 19.20
C VAL A 183 4.54 -4.42 20.35
N ASP A 184 3.97 -4.50 21.55
CA ASP A 184 4.64 -4.04 22.77
C ASP A 184 5.53 -5.20 23.29
N PRO A 185 6.87 -5.06 23.29
CA PRO A 185 7.76 -6.10 23.82
C PRO A 185 7.46 -6.50 25.27
N VAL A 186 6.89 -5.57 26.06
CA VAL A 186 6.47 -5.82 27.44
C VAL A 186 5.22 -6.70 27.49
N TYR A 187 4.34 -6.59 26.49
CA TYR A 187 3.15 -7.43 26.39
C TYR A 187 3.53 -8.86 25.97
N GLU A 188 4.43 -9.03 25.00
CA GLU A 188 4.85 -10.35 24.51
C GLU A 188 5.59 -11.18 25.56
N ALA A 189 6.35 -10.53 26.45
CA ALA A 189 7.06 -11.20 27.53
C ALA A 189 6.14 -11.74 28.64
N LYS A 190 4.85 -11.40 28.64
CA LYS A 190 3.92 -11.88 29.66
C LYS A 190 3.54 -13.34 29.39
N ASN A 191 3.39 -14.11 30.47
CA ASN A 191 2.84 -15.45 30.40
C ASN A 191 1.35 -15.40 30.05
N VAL A 192 0.90 -16.30 29.17
CA VAL A 192 -0.45 -16.34 28.60
C VAL A 192 -1.53 -16.43 29.68
N PHE A 193 -1.45 -17.44 30.55
CA PHE A 193 -2.46 -17.69 31.57
C PHE A 193 -2.49 -16.60 32.66
N THR A 194 -1.31 -16.16 33.09
CA THR A 194 -1.14 -15.12 34.10
C THR A 194 -1.67 -13.78 33.60
N HIS A 195 -1.41 -13.46 32.32
CA HIS A 195 -1.93 -12.25 31.69
C HIS A 195 -3.46 -12.25 31.58
N LEU A 196 -4.04 -13.37 31.13
CA LEU A 196 -5.48 -13.49 30.99
C LEU A 196 -6.18 -13.35 32.35
N THR A 197 -5.68 -14.02 33.38
CA THR A 197 -6.27 -14.00 34.73
C THR A 197 -6.17 -12.63 35.39
N SER A 198 -5.00 -11.97 35.28
CA SER A 198 -4.80 -10.63 35.84
C SER A 198 -5.67 -9.56 35.17
N THR A 199 -5.90 -9.65 33.87
CA THR A 199 -6.63 -8.62 33.13
C THR A 199 -8.15 -8.80 33.21
N THR A 200 -8.62 -10.04 33.18
CA THR A 200 -10.07 -10.35 33.21
C THR A 200 -10.64 -10.33 34.64
N LYS A 201 -9.79 -10.42 35.67
CA LYS A 201 -10.17 -10.54 37.09
C LYS A 201 -11.15 -11.70 37.37
N ARG A 202 -11.18 -12.73 36.51
CA ARG A 202 -11.99 -13.95 36.67
C ARG A 202 -11.23 -15.03 37.42
N SER A 203 -11.94 -16.07 37.86
CA SER A 203 -11.30 -17.25 38.47
C SER A 203 -10.40 -17.95 37.46
N GLY A 204 -9.28 -18.51 37.95
CA GLY A 204 -8.35 -19.25 37.10
C GLY A 204 -9.00 -20.42 36.36
N ASP A 205 -10.01 -21.06 36.98
CA ASP A 205 -10.74 -22.17 36.37
C ASP A 205 -11.60 -21.72 35.18
N ALA A 206 -12.27 -20.56 35.27
CA ALA A 206 -13.02 -20.00 34.15
C ALA A 206 -12.11 -19.62 32.98
N CYS A 207 -10.92 -19.08 33.29
CA CYS A 207 -9.89 -18.81 32.28
C CYS A 207 -9.39 -20.10 31.60
N ARG A 208 -9.15 -21.17 32.35
CA ARG A 208 -8.74 -22.47 31.79
C ARG A 208 -9.83 -23.11 30.94
N GLU A 209 -11.08 -23.02 31.37
CA GLU A 209 -12.21 -23.55 30.60
C GLU A 209 -12.35 -22.82 29.26
N MET A 210 -12.26 -21.49 29.26
CA MET A 210 -12.31 -20.68 28.04
C MET A 210 -11.15 -20.99 27.10
N LEU A 211 -9.92 -21.03 27.62
CA LEU A 211 -8.73 -21.40 26.83
C LEU A 211 -8.83 -22.84 26.30
N GLY A 212 -9.40 -23.75 27.09
CA GLY A 212 -9.70 -25.13 26.68
C GLY A 212 -10.69 -25.21 25.53
N LYS A 213 -11.78 -24.43 25.55
CA LYS A 213 -12.73 -24.31 24.42
C LYS A 213 -12.06 -23.83 23.14
N LEU A 214 -11.07 -22.95 23.27
CA LEU A 214 -10.26 -22.43 22.16
C LEU A 214 -9.11 -23.36 21.73
N LYS A 215 -9.00 -24.54 22.36
CA LYS A 215 -7.98 -25.57 22.12
C LYS A 215 -6.55 -25.15 22.47
N PHE A 216 -6.36 -24.23 23.42
CA PHE A 216 -5.02 -23.97 23.96
C PHE A 216 -4.52 -25.20 24.71
N THR A 217 -3.27 -25.59 24.44
CA THR A 217 -2.61 -26.67 25.18
C THR A 217 -2.00 -26.13 26.47
N GLN A 218 -1.73 -27.00 27.44
CA GLN A 218 -1.09 -26.60 28.69
C GLN A 218 0.27 -25.92 28.47
N ILE A 219 1.06 -26.42 27.51
CA ILE A 219 2.34 -25.82 27.09
C ILE A 219 2.14 -24.37 26.64
N MET A 220 1.10 -24.09 25.86
CA MET A 220 0.80 -22.74 25.37
C MET A 220 0.28 -21.80 26.46
N MET A 221 -0.41 -22.33 27.47
CA MET A 221 -0.85 -21.55 28.62
C MET A 221 0.32 -21.16 29.53
N ASP A 222 1.33 -22.04 29.63
CA ASP A 222 2.52 -21.85 30.45
C ASP A 222 3.64 -21.08 29.71
N GLY A 223 3.57 -20.97 28.38
CA GLY A 223 4.46 -20.18 27.54
C GLY A 223 4.20 -18.66 27.56
N THR A 224 5.02 -17.92 26.82
CA THR A 224 4.88 -16.45 26.67
C THR A 224 3.94 -16.09 25.50
N ILE A 225 3.36 -14.89 25.52
CA ILE A 225 2.46 -14.44 24.45
C ILE A 225 3.22 -14.30 23.12
N GLY A 226 4.50 -13.89 23.15
CA GLY A 226 5.36 -13.79 21.96
C GLY A 226 5.66 -15.12 21.28
N GLU A 227 5.59 -16.25 22.00
CA GLU A 227 5.78 -17.60 21.42
C GLU A 227 4.54 -18.10 20.66
N LEU A 228 3.37 -17.49 20.91
CA LEU A 228 2.15 -17.81 20.18
C LEU A 228 2.22 -17.26 18.76
N SER A 229 1.78 -18.06 17.78
CA SER A 229 1.59 -17.54 16.42
C SER A 229 0.50 -16.46 16.41
N GLY A 230 0.50 -15.56 15.42
CA GLY A 230 -0.48 -14.47 15.31
C GLY A 230 -1.94 -14.91 15.50
N GLY A 231 -2.35 -16.03 14.90
CA GLY A 231 -3.69 -16.57 15.11
C GLY A 231 -4.01 -17.06 16.52
N TRP A 232 -3.02 -17.57 17.27
CA TRP A 232 -3.19 -17.91 18.69
C TRP A 232 -3.22 -16.66 19.57
N GLN A 233 -2.44 -15.62 19.23
CA GLN A 233 -2.54 -14.33 19.90
C GLN A 233 -3.93 -13.70 19.71
N MET A 234 -4.50 -13.78 18.50
CA MET A 234 -5.87 -13.34 18.24
C MET A 234 -6.88 -14.13 19.06
N LYS A 235 -6.80 -15.47 19.08
CA LYS A 235 -7.65 -16.30 19.94
C LYS A 235 -7.55 -15.91 21.42
N LEU A 236 -6.35 -15.58 21.91
CA LEU A 236 -6.15 -15.13 23.28
C LEU A 236 -6.84 -13.78 23.54
N ARG A 237 -6.75 -12.82 22.61
CA ARG A 237 -7.44 -11.52 22.72
C ARG A 237 -8.95 -11.69 22.69
N LEU A 238 -9.46 -12.57 21.83
CA LEU A 238 -10.88 -12.92 21.80
C LEU A 238 -11.31 -13.57 23.13
N ALA A 239 -10.54 -14.53 23.65
CA ALA A 239 -10.77 -15.17 24.95
C ALA A 239 -10.90 -14.13 26.07
N LYS A 240 -9.97 -13.17 26.09
CA LYS A 240 -9.96 -12.06 27.02
C LYS A 240 -11.24 -11.23 26.90
N ALA A 241 -11.63 -10.89 25.68
CA ALA A 241 -12.84 -10.11 25.44
C ALA A 241 -14.11 -10.82 25.92
N VAL A 242 -14.19 -12.15 25.78
CA VAL A 242 -15.32 -12.94 26.31
C VAL A 242 -15.38 -12.85 27.84
N LEU A 243 -14.24 -13.03 28.50
CA LEU A 243 -14.17 -13.12 29.96
C LEU A 243 -14.49 -11.79 30.67
N ILE A 244 -14.32 -10.67 29.96
CA ILE A 244 -14.62 -9.31 30.44
C ILE A 244 -16.13 -9.01 30.45
N ASP A 245 -16.97 -9.85 29.83
CA ASP A 245 -18.40 -9.60 29.59
C ASP A 245 -18.63 -8.21 28.97
N ALA A 246 -17.95 -7.89 27.87
CA ALA A 246 -18.11 -6.60 27.19
C ALA A 246 -19.53 -6.46 26.59
N ASP A 247 -20.10 -5.26 26.70
CA ASP A 247 -21.38 -4.90 26.07
C ASP A 247 -21.20 -4.63 24.56
N ILE A 248 -20.04 -4.07 24.20
CA ILE A 248 -19.64 -3.81 22.82
C ILE A 248 -18.23 -4.36 22.57
N LEU A 249 -18.11 -5.23 21.58
CA LEU A 249 -16.85 -5.76 21.09
C LEU A 249 -16.40 -4.99 19.84
N LEU A 250 -15.20 -4.44 19.87
CA LEU A 250 -14.62 -3.70 18.75
C LEU A 250 -13.51 -4.55 18.12
N LEU A 251 -13.67 -4.94 16.85
CA LEU A 251 -12.73 -5.80 16.13
C LEU A 251 -12.10 -5.03 14.96
N ASP A 252 -10.78 -4.80 15.00
CA ASP A 252 -10.04 -4.15 13.90
C ASP A 252 -9.19 -5.20 13.15
N GLU A 253 -9.57 -5.46 11.90
CA GLU A 253 -9.03 -6.49 11.01
C GLU A 253 -8.85 -7.87 11.68
N PRO A 254 -9.95 -8.49 12.18
CA PRO A 254 -9.86 -9.70 12.99
C PRO A 254 -9.47 -10.96 12.20
N THR A 255 -9.59 -10.94 10.87
CA THR A 255 -9.22 -12.06 9.99
C THR A 255 -7.73 -12.09 9.64
N ASN A 256 -6.99 -11.03 9.95
CA ASN A 256 -5.56 -10.96 9.68
C ASN A 256 -4.79 -12.07 10.42
N HIS A 257 -3.85 -12.71 9.71
CA HIS A 257 -2.99 -13.77 10.24
C HIS A 257 -3.74 -15.04 10.70
N LEU A 258 -5.01 -15.20 10.30
CA LEU A 258 -5.80 -16.39 10.56
C LEU A 258 -5.83 -17.31 9.33
N ASP A 259 -5.79 -18.62 9.57
CA ASP A 259 -6.07 -19.61 8.55
C ASP A 259 -7.59 -19.77 8.35
N LYS A 260 -8.01 -20.32 7.20
CA LYS A 260 -9.43 -20.48 6.87
C LYS A 260 -10.23 -21.22 7.95
N GLY A 261 -9.63 -22.23 8.60
CA GLY A 261 -10.30 -22.97 9.67
C GLY A 261 -10.55 -22.11 10.91
N THR A 262 -9.60 -21.24 11.29
CA THR A 262 -9.79 -20.31 12.41
C THR A 262 -10.73 -19.16 12.07
N VAL A 263 -10.72 -18.68 10.82
CA VAL A 263 -11.68 -17.67 10.34
C VAL A 263 -13.11 -18.21 10.45
N GLN A 264 -13.37 -19.44 10.03
CA GLN A 264 -14.70 -20.06 10.17
C GLN A 264 -15.12 -20.16 11.64
N TRP A 265 -14.22 -20.62 12.51
CA TRP A 265 -14.49 -20.67 13.95
C TRP A 265 -14.84 -19.29 14.52
N LEU A 266 -14.16 -18.24 14.07
CA LEU A 266 -14.44 -16.86 14.49
C LEU A 266 -15.82 -16.39 13.99
N MET A 267 -16.19 -16.70 12.75
CA MET A 267 -17.53 -16.41 12.21
C MET A 267 -18.60 -17.06 13.09
N ASP A 268 -18.49 -18.38 13.32
CA ASP A 268 -19.43 -19.15 14.14
C ASP A 268 -19.52 -18.58 15.57
N TYR A 269 -18.39 -18.15 16.14
CA TYR A 269 -18.33 -17.54 17.47
C TYR A 269 -19.07 -16.19 17.53
N LEU A 270 -18.80 -15.30 16.57
CA LEU A 270 -19.41 -13.97 16.53
C LEU A 270 -20.91 -14.03 16.22
N GLU A 271 -21.35 -14.98 15.41
CA GLU A 271 -22.77 -15.26 15.19
C GLU A 271 -23.48 -15.79 16.44
N GLY A 272 -22.75 -16.54 17.28
CA GLY A 272 -23.23 -17.04 18.57
C GLY A 272 -23.47 -15.95 19.63
N LEU A 273 -22.84 -14.78 19.50
CA LEU A 273 -23.00 -13.65 20.41
C LEU A 273 -24.32 -12.90 20.13
N LYS A 274 -25.40 -13.32 20.81
CA LYS A 274 -26.73 -12.72 20.66
C LYS A 274 -26.96 -11.48 21.51
N ASP A 275 -26.32 -11.41 22.69
CA ASP A 275 -26.53 -10.32 23.65
C ASP A 275 -25.43 -9.25 23.61
N THR A 276 -24.34 -9.50 22.89
CA THR A 276 -23.20 -8.59 22.73
C THR A 276 -23.27 -7.89 21.38
N THR A 277 -23.06 -6.57 21.38
CA THR A 277 -22.96 -5.80 20.13
C THR A 277 -21.54 -5.89 19.59
N VAL A 278 -21.37 -6.03 18.28
CA VAL A 278 -20.03 -6.11 17.67
C VAL A 278 -19.89 -5.03 16.61
N ILE A 279 -18.78 -4.30 16.63
CA ILE A 279 -18.38 -3.39 15.55
C ILE A 279 -17.12 -3.96 14.91
N ILE A 280 -17.18 -4.21 13.61
CA ILE A 280 -16.11 -4.88 12.86
C ILE A 280 -15.60 -3.94 11.78
N VAL A 281 -14.30 -3.67 11.79
CA VAL A 281 -13.56 -3.14 10.64
C VAL A 281 -12.86 -4.31 9.98
N SER A 282 -13.17 -4.59 8.72
CA SER A 282 -12.42 -5.57 7.95
C SER A 282 -12.40 -5.24 6.46
N HIS A 283 -11.34 -5.65 5.78
CA HIS A 283 -11.28 -5.70 4.32
C HIS A 283 -11.79 -7.03 3.73
N ASP A 284 -12.06 -8.04 4.55
CA ASP A 284 -12.58 -9.34 4.13
C ASP A 284 -14.11 -9.29 3.91
N THR A 285 -14.52 -9.12 2.65
CA THR A 285 -15.94 -9.00 2.30
C THR A 285 -16.77 -10.26 2.54
N PRO A 286 -16.32 -11.50 2.21
CA PRO A 286 -17.00 -12.72 2.66
C PRO A 286 -17.26 -12.74 4.16
N PHE A 287 -16.26 -12.39 4.98
CA PHE A 287 -16.38 -12.34 6.43
C PHE A 287 -17.45 -11.36 6.89
N LEU A 288 -17.46 -10.13 6.35
CA LEU A 288 -18.47 -9.13 6.70
C LEU A 288 -19.88 -9.52 6.22
N GLU A 289 -20.02 -10.18 5.07
CA GLU A 289 -21.31 -10.63 4.54
C GLU A 289 -21.93 -11.74 5.40
N GLU A 290 -21.10 -12.63 5.95
CA GLU A 290 -21.53 -13.72 6.82
C GLU A 290 -21.94 -13.16 8.19
N VAL A 291 -21.03 -12.43 8.85
CA VAL A 291 -21.16 -12.03 10.26
C VAL A 291 -22.03 -10.80 10.49
N CYS A 292 -21.91 -9.75 9.67
CA CYS A 292 -22.54 -8.46 9.97
C CYS A 292 -24.02 -8.39 9.57
N THR A 293 -24.81 -7.70 10.40
CA THR A 293 -26.24 -7.48 10.18
C THR A 293 -26.53 -6.13 9.51
N ASP A 294 -25.68 -5.14 9.77
CA ASP A 294 -25.87 -3.76 9.35
C ASP A 294 -24.50 -3.14 8.98
N VAL A 295 -24.49 -2.09 8.16
CA VAL A 295 -23.27 -1.42 7.70
C VAL A 295 -23.29 0.05 8.13
N ILE A 296 -22.27 0.49 8.84
CA ILE A 296 -22.00 1.90 9.14
C ILE A 296 -20.96 2.39 8.13
N HIS A 297 -21.35 3.30 7.24
CA HIS A 297 -20.48 3.78 6.15
C HIS A 297 -20.01 5.21 6.41
N TYR A 298 -18.72 5.44 6.23
CA TYR A 298 -18.15 6.79 6.12
C TYR A 298 -18.49 7.35 4.74
N GLU A 299 -19.42 8.30 4.71
CA GLU A 299 -19.89 8.91 3.48
C GLU A 299 -19.52 10.39 3.43
N GLN A 300 -19.28 10.88 2.21
CA GLN A 300 -19.11 12.29 1.92
C GLN A 300 -20.11 12.66 0.83
N ARG A 301 -21.07 13.52 1.16
CA ARG A 301 -22.04 14.06 0.21
C ARG A 301 -21.71 15.50 -0.11
N ALA A 302 -22.00 15.92 -1.34
CA ALA A 302 -21.80 17.31 -1.75
C ALA A 302 -22.58 18.30 -0.85
N SER A 303 -23.73 17.88 -0.32
CA SER A 303 -24.57 18.64 0.61
C SER A 303 -23.91 18.89 1.97
N TRP A 304 -22.91 18.10 2.38
CA TRP A 304 -22.21 18.26 3.67
C TRP A 304 -20.85 18.98 3.54
N GLY A 305 -20.53 19.48 2.35
CA GLY A 305 -19.28 20.18 2.08
C GLY A 305 -18.04 19.28 2.20
N PRO A 306 -16.92 19.77 2.77
CA PRO A 306 -15.69 18.98 2.89
C PRO A 306 -15.75 17.91 4.00
N HIS A 307 -16.85 17.85 4.75
CA HIS A 307 -16.97 17.04 5.94
C HIS A 307 -17.55 15.65 5.63
N ARG A 308 -17.19 14.68 6.47
CA ARG A 308 -17.68 13.30 6.40
C ARG A 308 -18.61 13.01 7.57
N LYS A 309 -19.56 12.13 7.31
CA LYS A 309 -20.52 11.65 8.31
C LYS A 309 -20.68 10.14 8.25
N LEU A 310 -21.23 9.57 9.31
CA LEU A 310 -21.57 8.16 9.43
C LEU A 310 -23.03 7.96 9.04
N VAL A 311 -23.27 7.08 8.08
CA VAL A 311 -24.61 6.70 7.63
C VAL A 311 -24.83 5.22 7.92
N LEU A 312 -25.98 4.89 8.52
CA LEU A 312 -26.35 3.50 8.78
C LEU A 312 -27.14 2.92 7.61
N TYR A 313 -26.68 1.79 7.10
CA TYR A 313 -27.38 1.01 6.10
C TYR A 313 -27.83 -0.31 6.70
N ARG A 314 -29.14 -0.49 6.78
CA ARG A 314 -29.76 -1.75 7.24
C ARG A 314 -29.55 -2.86 6.23
N GLY A 315 -29.19 -4.03 6.74
CA GLY A 315 -29.00 -5.26 5.99
C GLY A 315 -27.53 -5.61 5.74
N LYS A 316 -27.33 -6.81 5.20
CA LYS A 316 -26.02 -7.36 4.86
C LYS A 316 -25.27 -6.48 3.86
N MET A 317 -23.98 -6.75 3.74
CA MET A 317 -23.09 -6.01 2.88
C MET A 317 -23.54 -6.01 1.40
N SER A 318 -24.08 -7.11 0.91
CA SER A 318 -24.67 -7.23 -0.43
C SER A 318 -25.88 -6.30 -0.68
N VAL A 319 -26.66 -5.99 0.36
CA VAL A 319 -27.77 -5.03 0.31
C VAL A 319 -27.24 -3.60 0.25
N PHE A 320 -26.20 -3.31 1.04
CA PHE A 320 -25.51 -2.02 1.03
C PHE A 320 -24.94 -1.69 -0.36
N VAL A 321 -24.28 -2.64 -1.03
CA VAL A 321 -23.73 -2.45 -2.39
C VAL A 321 -24.80 -2.16 -3.44
N LYS A 322 -25.99 -2.76 -3.29
CA LYS A 322 -27.11 -2.47 -4.18
C LYS A 322 -27.61 -1.03 -4.01
N LYS A 323 -27.61 -0.50 -2.78
CA LYS A 323 -28.01 0.87 -2.46
C LYS A 323 -26.94 1.90 -2.88
N ILE A 324 -25.66 1.58 -2.69
CA ILE A 324 -24.53 2.43 -3.10
C ILE A 324 -23.68 1.68 -4.12
N PRO A 325 -24.00 1.78 -5.42
CA PRO A 325 -23.20 1.13 -6.46
C PRO A 325 -21.75 1.60 -6.51
N GLN A 326 -21.48 2.84 -6.08
CA GLN A 326 -20.12 3.36 -5.98
C GLN A 326 -19.29 2.59 -4.96
N ALA A 327 -19.90 1.98 -3.94
CA ALA A 327 -19.25 1.14 -2.93
C ALA A 327 -18.83 -0.23 -3.48
N LYS A 328 -19.11 -0.56 -4.75
CA LYS A 328 -18.65 -1.79 -5.42
C LYS A 328 -17.13 -1.95 -5.43
N HIS A 329 -16.36 -0.86 -5.36
CA HIS A 329 -14.91 -0.93 -5.23
C HIS A 329 -14.45 -1.61 -3.92
N TYR A 330 -15.31 -1.69 -2.90
CA TYR A 330 -15.03 -2.52 -1.74
C TYR A 330 -15.16 -4.02 -2.03
N PHE A 331 -15.77 -4.45 -3.15
CA PHE A 331 -16.11 -5.85 -3.53
C PHE A 331 -15.37 -6.37 -4.76
N GLU A 332 -14.96 -5.49 -5.66
CA GLU A 332 -14.23 -5.86 -6.86
C GLU A 332 -12.80 -5.34 -6.73
N LEU A 333 -11.83 -6.12 -7.19
CA LEU A 333 -10.49 -5.63 -7.51
C LEU A 333 -10.56 -4.72 -8.76
N SER A 334 -11.43 -3.70 -8.73
CA SER A 334 -11.58 -2.74 -9.81
C SER A 334 -10.52 -1.65 -9.67
N THR A 335 -9.83 -1.33 -10.77
CA THR A 335 -8.81 -0.28 -10.84
C THR A 335 -9.40 1.06 -10.41
N THR A 336 -8.99 1.49 -9.23
CA THR A 336 -9.16 2.84 -8.70
C THR A 336 -8.07 3.75 -9.29
N ASP A 337 -8.07 5.05 -8.97
CA ASP A 337 -7.05 6.01 -9.48
C ASP A 337 -5.61 5.64 -9.06
N LEU A 338 -5.45 4.83 -8.01
CA LEU A 338 -4.17 4.34 -7.54
C LEU A 338 -3.61 3.27 -8.50
N LYS A 339 -2.54 3.61 -9.24
CA LYS A 339 -1.77 2.68 -10.06
C LYS A 339 -0.35 2.52 -9.52
N PHE A 340 0.09 1.29 -9.29
CA PHE A 340 1.49 0.98 -8.99
C PHE A 340 2.29 0.80 -10.28
N VAL A 341 3.49 1.36 -10.33
CA VAL A 341 4.42 1.23 -11.46
C VAL A 341 5.71 0.58 -10.97
N PHE A 342 5.95 -0.65 -11.40
CA PHE A 342 7.12 -1.41 -11.00
C PHE A 342 8.28 -1.21 -11.97
N PRO A 343 9.51 -1.00 -11.47
CA PRO A 343 10.68 -0.90 -12.33
C PRO A 343 10.98 -2.25 -13.00
N ASP A 344 11.24 -2.22 -14.30
CA ASP A 344 11.57 -3.44 -15.04
C ASP A 344 12.89 -4.05 -14.57
N PRO A 345 12.95 -5.40 -14.48
CA PRO A 345 14.19 -6.08 -14.16
C PRO A 345 15.26 -5.85 -15.24
N GLY A 346 16.51 -5.79 -14.80
CA GLY A 346 17.67 -5.85 -15.69
C GLY A 346 17.74 -7.17 -16.47
N ARG A 347 18.60 -7.22 -17.49
CA ARG A 347 18.87 -8.48 -18.20
C ARG A 347 19.77 -9.36 -17.36
N LEU A 348 19.42 -10.64 -17.27
CA LEU A 348 20.28 -11.68 -16.70
C LEU A 348 21.22 -12.19 -17.79
N GLU A 349 22.51 -12.31 -17.45
CA GLU A 349 23.51 -12.90 -18.33
C GLU A 349 23.13 -14.35 -18.68
N GLY A 350 23.39 -14.79 -19.92
CA GLY A 350 23.03 -16.15 -20.35
C GLY A 350 21.53 -16.42 -20.57
N ILE A 351 20.63 -15.60 -20.03
CA ILE A 351 19.17 -15.72 -20.18
C ILE A 351 18.68 -14.81 -21.32
N ARG A 352 18.34 -15.42 -22.45
CA ARG A 352 17.85 -14.72 -23.65
C ARG A 352 16.34 -14.63 -23.72
N THR A 353 15.63 -15.60 -23.13
CA THR A 353 14.16 -15.67 -23.15
C THR A 353 13.61 -15.70 -21.73
N SER A 354 12.39 -15.20 -21.53
CA SER A 354 11.70 -15.20 -20.23
C SER A 354 11.39 -16.61 -19.70
N THR A 355 11.40 -17.61 -20.58
CA THR A 355 11.11 -19.02 -20.29
C THR A 355 12.34 -19.81 -19.85
N GLN A 356 13.55 -19.28 -20.05
CA GLN A 356 14.76 -19.93 -19.57
C GLN A 356 14.80 -19.89 -18.05
N LYS A 357 15.15 -21.06 -17.47
CA LYS A 357 15.20 -21.25 -16.03
C LYS A 357 16.36 -20.45 -15.42
N PHE A 358 16.05 -19.68 -14.38
CA PHE A 358 17.06 -19.04 -13.53
C PHE A 358 17.21 -19.76 -12.19
N LEU A 359 16.24 -20.61 -11.82
CA LEU A 359 16.25 -21.41 -10.61
C LEU A 359 15.79 -22.84 -10.95
N GLU A 360 16.52 -23.83 -10.45
CA GLU A 360 16.18 -25.25 -10.57
C GLU A 360 16.57 -25.97 -9.27
N MET A 361 15.62 -26.73 -8.73
CA MET A 361 15.80 -27.66 -7.62
C MET A 361 15.46 -29.05 -8.12
N ASP A 362 16.36 -29.99 -7.92
CA ASP A 362 16.19 -31.40 -8.28
C ASP A 362 16.58 -32.26 -7.07
N ASN A 363 15.63 -33.06 -6.59
CA ASN A 363 15.73 -33.93 -5.42
C ASN A 363 16.29 -33.26 -4.15
N VAL A 364 15.77 -32.09 -3.80
CA VAL A 364 16.28 -31.28 -2.69
C VAL A 364 15.60 -31.65 -1.36
N ASP A 365 16.41 -31.94 -0.34
CA ASP A 365 15.97 -32.19 1.04
C ASP A 365 16.44 -31.08 1.98
N PHE A 366 15.63 -30.76 2.99
CA PHE A 366 16.01 -29.84 4.05
C PHE A 366 15.54 -30.29 5.43
N ARG A 367 16.45 -30.20 6.40
CA ARG A 367 16.23 -30.47 7.82
C ARG A 367 16.93 -29.41 8.67
N TYR A 368 16.19 -28.81 9.62
CA TYR A 368 16.78 -27.90 10.60
C TYR A 368 17.75 -28.65 11.54
N PRO A 369 18.83 -28.00 12.01
CA PRO A 369 19.73 -28.58 13.02
C PRO A 369 18.95 -29.02 14.27
N GLY A 370 19.15 -30.27 14.69
CA GLY A 370 18.46 -30.84 15.86
C GLY A 370 17.04 -31.38 15.60
N ALA A 371 16.47 -31.21 14.41
CA ALA A 371 15.19 -31.82 14.06
C ALA A 371 15.35 -33.31 13.72
N GLU A 372 14.43 -34.15 14.19
CA GLU A 372 14.44 -35.59 13.88
C GLU A 372 13.98 -35.88 12.44
N LYS A 373 13.02 -35.10 11.93
CA LYS A 373 12.41 -35.28 10.61
C LYS A 373 12.77 -34.15 9.65
N ASN A 374 12.86 -34.48 8.37
CA ASN A 374 13.02 -33.49 7.31
C ASN A 374 11.79 -32.58 7.24
N THR A 375 12.02 -31.29 7.07
CA THR A 375 10.96 -30.31 6.80
C THR A 375 10.54 -30.36 5.34
N LEU A 376 11.50 -30.59 4.43
CA LEU A 376 11.28 -30.75 3.00
C LEU A 376 12.04 -31.99 2.51
N THR A 377 11.42 -32.78 1.64
CA THR A 377 11.94 -34.04 1.12
C THR A 377 11.64 -34.16 -0.38
N GLY A 378 12.67 -34.41 -1.19
CA GLY A 378 12.55 -34.71 -2.63
C GLY A 378 11.96 -33.57 -3.45
N VAL A 379 12.26 -32.31 -3.12
CA VAL A 379 11.66 -31.15 -3.79
C VAL A 379 12.22 -31.00 -5.21
N ASN A 380 11.32 -30.95 -6.19
CA ASN A 380 11.63 -30.78 -7.61
C ASN A 380 10.84 -29.59 -8.17
N LEU A 381 11.53 -28.51 -8.53
CA LEU A 381 10.88 -27.30 -9.07
C LEU A 381 11.80 -26.49 -9.97
N LYS A 382 11.20 -25.66 -10.81
CA LYS A 382 11.91 -24.80 -11.77
C LYS A 382 11.21 -23.45 -11.83
N MET A 383 11.98 -22.37 -11.94
CA MET A 383 11.43 -21.03 -12.15
C MET A 383 12.15 -20.30 -13.28
N SER A 384 11.37 -19.50 -14.01
CA SER A 384 11.82 -18.60 -15.07
C SER A 384 11.28 -17.19 -14.83
N LEU A 385 11.73 -16.19 -15.59
CA LEU A 385 11.29 -14.80 -15.41
C LEU A 385 9.79 -14.60 -15.64
N SER A 386 9.15 -15.52 -16.37
CA SER A 386 7.70 -15.53 -16.59
C SER A 386 6.90 -16.22 -15.48
N SER A 387 7.56 -16.87 -14.51
CA SER A 387 6.87 -17.62 -13.45
C SER A 387 5.99 -16.70 -12.59
N ARG A 388 4.80 -17.20 -12.27
CA ARG A 388 3.78 -16.56 -11.42
C ARG A 388 3.18 -17.63 -10.52
N VAL A 389 3.82 -17.82 -9.38
CA VAL A 389 3.62 -18.98 -8.51
C VAL A 389 2.94 -18.55 -7.22
N ALA A 390 1.89 -19.25 -6.83
CA ALA A 390 1.29 -19.16 -5.51
C ALA A 390 1.72 -20.37 -4.66
N VAL A 391 2.30 -20.15 -3.48
CA VAL A 391 2.70 -21.20 -2.54
C VAL A 391 1.60 -21.36 -1.49
N LEU A 392 0.97 -22.53 -1.48
CA LEU A 392 -0.17 -22.89 -0.64
C LEU A 392 0.22 -24.00 0.33
N GLY A 393 -0.43 -24.07 1.49
CA GLY A 393 -0.16 -25.09 2.52
C GLY A 393 -0.56 -24.62 3.91
N ALA A 394 -0.65 -25.57 4.86
CA ALA A 394 -0.92 -25.27 6.26
C ALA A 394 0.24 -24.49 6.91
N ASN A 395 -0.05 -23.80 8.03
CA ASN A 395 1.00 -23.15 8.81
C ASN A 395 1.96 -24.20 9.37
N GLY A 396 3.26 -23.94 9.23
CA GLY A 396 4.31 -24.91 9.61
C GLY A 396 4.59 -26.01 8.59
N ALA A 397 3.92 -26.04 7.43
CA ALA A 397 4.15 -27.05 6.39
C ALA A 397 5.52 -26.93 5.68
N GLY A 398 6.28 -25.83 5.91
CA GLY A 398 7.58 -25.59 5.27
C GLY A 398 7.59 -24.53 4.18
N LYS A 399 6.49 -23.76 3.99
CA LYS A 399 6.38 -22.66 2.99
C LYS A 399 7.53 -21.64 3.09
N THR A 400 7.76 -21.09 4.28
CA THR A 400 8.83 -20.13 4.54
C THR A 400 10.21 -20.77 4.39
N THR A 401 10.36 -22.04 4.75
CA THR A 401 11.61 -22.79 4.58
C THR A 401 11.95 -22.96 3.10
N LEU A 402 10.97 -23.28 2.25
CA LEU A 402 11.12 -23.35 0.80
C LEU A 402 11.58 -22.02 0.22
N VAL A 403 10.96 -20.91 0.65
CA VAL A 403 11.37 -19.56 0.24
C VAL A 403 12.79 -19.22 0.67
N LYS A 404 13.16 -19.50 1.92
CA LYS A 404 14.53 -19.28 2.42
C LYS A 404 15.59 -20.02 1.61
N MET A 405 15.28 -21.22 1.13
CA MET A 405 16.17 -21.96 0.22
C MET A 405 16.30 -21.30 -1.15
N MET A 406 15.22 -20.72 -1.69
CA MET A 406 15.24 -20.01 -2.97
C MET A 406 15.98 -18.67 -2.90
N VAL A 407 15.88 -17.99 -1.77
CA VAL A 407 16.62 -16.74 -1.50
C VAL A 407 18.10 -17.01 -1.24
N GLY A 408 18.46 -18.24 -0.85
CA GLY A 408 19.84 -18.66 -0.57
C GLY A 408 20.27 -18.47 0.89
N ASP A 409 19.30 -18.31 1.81
CA ASP A 409 19.55 -18.22 3.25
C ASP A 409 19.94 -19.58 3.84
N THR A 410 19.26 -20.64 3.40
CA THR A 410 19.52 -22.02 3.85
C THR A 410 20.06 -22.87 2.71
N GLN A 411 20.96 -23.81 3.04
CA GLN A 411 21.47 -24.80 2.10
C GLN A 411 20.72 -26.13 2.25
N PRO A 412 20.56 -26.90 1.17
CA PRO A 412 19.99 -28.24 1.24
C PRO A 412 20.84 -29.14 2.14
N THR A 413 20.21 -30.09 2.83
CA THR A 413 20.93 -31.00 3.73
C THR A 413 21.58 -32.15 2.96
N ASN A 414 21.14 -32.39 1.73
CA ASN A 414 21.59 -33.46 0.85
C ASN A 414 22.43 -32.94 -0.34
N ILE A 415 23.37 -32.01 -0.09
CA ILE A 415 24.20 -31.30 -1.11
C ILE A 415 24.83 -32.24 -2.15
N GLY A 416 25.18 -33.48 -1.79
CA GLY A 416 25.76 -34.47 -2.71
C GLY A 416 24.79 -35.25 -3.60
N ASN A 417 23.50 -35.29 -3.26
CA ASN A 417 22.46 -36.08 -3.95
C ASN A 417 21.33 -35.22 -4.54
N CYS A 418 21.50 -33.90 -4.52
CA CYS A 418 20.56 -32.94 -5.06
C CYS A 418 21.26 -32.00 -6.03
N ARG A 419 20.47 -31.30 -6.83
CA ARG A 419 20.96 -30.20 -7.67
C ARG A 419 20.15 -28.94 -7.34
N LEU A 420 20.84 -27.96 -6.75
CA LEU A 420 20.32 -26.61 -6.55
C LEU A 420 21.08 -25.66 -7.46
N PHE A 421 20.39 -25.10 -8.46
CA PHE A 421 20.92 -24.09 -9.35
C PHE A 421 20.16 -22.78 -9.15
N ILE A 422 20.89 -21.71 -8.85
CA ILE A 422 20.37 -20.34 -8.76
C ILE A 422 21.30 -19.46 -9.58
N HIS A 423 20.74 -18.67 -10.48
CA HIS A 423 21.51 -17.77 -11.33
C HIS A 423 22.26 -16.72 -10.49
N HIS A 424 23.54 -16.54 -10.75
CA HIS A 424 24.46 -15.72 -9.93
C HIS A 424 24.17 -14.20 -9.91
N ASN A 425 23.45 -13.68 -10.90
CA ASN A 425 23.02 -12.26 -10.93
C ASN A 425 21.55 -12.10 -10.52
N LEU A 426 20.92 -13.15 -9.98
CA LEU A 426 19.53 -13.12 -9.58
C LEU A 426 19.34 -12.23 -8.35
N ARG A 427 18.86 -11.01 -8.59
CA ARG A 427 18.33 -10.15 -7.52
C ARG A 427 16.93 -10.60 -7.10
N VAL A 428 16.78 -10.93 -5.83
CA VAL A 428 15.51 -11.30 -5.19
C VAL A 428 15.12 -10.21 -4.22
N ALA A 429 13.87 -9.72 -4.35
CA ALA A 429 13.23 -8.86 -3.38
C ALA A 429 12.28 -9.72 -2.54
N TYR A 430 12.56 -9.84 -1.24
CA TYR A 430 11.72 -10.60 -0.32
C TYR A 430 10.98 -9.63 0.60
N VAL A 431 9.66 -9.62 0.49
CA VAL A 431 8.76 -8.90 1.38
C VAL A 431 8.16 -9.92 2.34
N SER A 432 8.77 -10.04 3.51
CA SER A 432 8.31 -10.96 4.55
C SER A 432 7.05 -10.45 5.25
N GLN A 433 6.35 -11.34 5.96
CA GLN A 433 5.22 -10.96 6.82
C GLN A 433 5.63 -9.94 7.91
N HIS A 434 6.89 -9.98 8.36
CA HIS A 434 7.46 -9.05 9.35
C HIS A 434 8.23 -7.88 8.71
N ALA A 435 7.93 -7.52 7.46
CA ALA A 435 8.67 -6.46 6.78
C ALA A 435 8.61 -5.09 7.49
N PHE A 436 7.61 -4.88 8.37
CA PHE A 436 7.54 -3.69 9.20
C PHE A 436 8.61 -3.61 10.27
N PHE A 437 9.16 -4.73 10.74
CA PHE A 437 10.17 -4.72 11.80
C PHE A 437 11.38 -3.86 11.44
N HIS A 438 11.81 -3.88 10.18
CA HIS A 438 12.90 -3.04 9.69
C HIS A 438 12.48 -1.57 9.62
N VAL A 439 11.30 -1.29 9.08
CA VAL A 439 10.76 0.08 8.97
C VAL A 439 10.50 0.70 10.36
N GLU A 440 10.13 -0.12 11.34
CA GLU A 440 9.88 0.26 12.74
C GLU A 440 11.15 0.75 13.47
N GLN A 441 12.33 0.33 13.02
CA GLN A 441 13.59 0.85 13.55
C GLN A 441 13.88 2.29 13.07
N HIS A 442 13.20 2.75 12.01
CA HIS A 442 13.40 4.05 11.38
C HIS A 442 12.18 4.99 11.54
N MET A 443 11.40 4.82 12.61
CA MET A 443 10.16 5.59 12.85
C MET A 443 10.32 7.12 12.85
N GLU A 444 11.50 7.62 13.22
CA GLU A 444 11.78 9.06 13.27
C GLU A 444 12.23 9.66 11.93
N GLU A 445 12.58 8.80 10.97
CA GLU A 445 13.04 9.21 9.64
C GLU A 445 11.84 9.41 8.70
N SER A 446 12.05 10.17 7.62
CA SER A 446 11.09 10.19 6.52
C SER A 446 11.27 8.97 5.61
N PRO A 447 10.23 8.54 4.88
CA PRO A 447 10.34 7.45 3.91
C PRO A 447 11.47 7.63 2.90
N ALA A 448 11.68 8.87 2.42
CA ALA A 448 12.78 9.19 1.54
C ALA A 448 14.15 9.00 2.22
N ALA A 449 14.30 9.43 3.48
CA ALA A 449 15.53 9.25 4.25
C ALA A 449 15.84 7.77 4.52
N TYR A 450 14.82 6.95 4.80
CA TYR A 450 14.98 5.51 4.97
C TYR A 450 15.50 4.82 3.69
N ILE A 451 14.93 5.13 2.52
CA ILE A 451 15.44 4.59 1.23
C ILE A 451 16.86 5.10 0.95
N GLN A 452 17.16 6.37 1.25
CA GLN A 452 18.53 6.90 1.14
C GLN A 452 19.50 6.14 2.03
N TRP A 453 19.15 5.91 3.29
CA TRP A 453 19.97 5.14 4.22
C TRP A 453 20.22 3.73 3.69
N ARG A 454 19.15 3.03 3.27
CA ARG A 454 19.19 1.63 2.81
C ARG A 454 20.06 1.43 1.58
N PHE A 455 20.06 2.38 0.64
CA PHE A 455 20.76 2.25 -0.65
C PHE A 455 21.91 3.23 -0.87
N LYS A 456 22.34 3.98 0.16
CA LYS A 456 23.40 5.00 0.07
C LYS A 456 24.67 4.53 -0.64
N ASP A 457 25.05 3.27 -0.41
CA ASP A 457 26.32 2.72 -0.87
C ASP A 457 26.16 1.89 -2.16
N ALA A 458 25.06 2.07 -2.90
CA ALA A 458 24.70 1.36 -4.12
C ALA A 458 24.52 -0.17 -3.97
N TYR A 459 24.14 -0.61 -2.76
CA TYR A 459 23.67 -1.97 -2.45
C TYR A 459 22.64 -1.90 -1.33
N ASP A 460 21.89 -2.99 -1.13
CA ASP A 460 20.88 -3.08 -0.08
C ASP A 460 21.53 -3.38 1.29
N LYS A 461 21.61 -2.37 2.16
CA LYS A 461 22.19 -2.52 3.50
C LYS A 461 21.40 -3.46 4.40
N GLU A 462 20.08 -3.44 4.30
CA GLU A 462 19.19 -4.26 5.13
C GLU A 462 19.45 -5.75 4.90
N LYS A 463 19.65 -6.12 3.63
CA LYS A 463 19.96 -7.50 3.25
C LYS A 463 21.33 -7.95 3.80
N ILE A 464 22.35 -7.11 3.73
CA ILE A 464 23.70 -7.43 4.25
C ILE A 464 23.73 -7.52 5.78
N GLN A 465 22.88 -6.77 6.48
CA GLN A 465 22.77 -6.82 7.94
C GLN A 465 22.00 -8.04 8.46
N SER A 466 21.31 -8.78 7.58
CA SER A 466 20.59 -9.98 7.97
C SER A 466 21.54 -11.10 8.44
N ALA A 467 21.03 -11.98 9.31
CA ALA A 467 21.82 -13.05 9.93
C ALA A 467 22.55 -13.94 8.91
N SER A 468 21.98 -14.16 7.72
CA SER A 468 22.55 -14.98 6.65
C SER A 468 23.81 -14.38 6.00
N PHE A 469 24.01 -13.08 6.11
CA PHE A 469 25.13 -12.34 5.50
C PHE A 469 26.17 -11.91 6.53
N LYS A 470 25.89 -12.06 7.82
CA LYS A 470 26.84 -11.70 8.88
C LYS A 470 28.02 -12.67 8.87
N ILE A 471 29.23 -12.13 8.71
CA ILE A 471 30.47 -12.90 8.75
C ILE A 471 30.63 -13.46 10.17
N SER A 472 30.80 -14.77 10.28
CA SER A 472 31.06 -15.44 11.56
C SER A 472 32.48 -15.18 12.04
N ASP A 473 32.74 -15.32 13.33
CA ASP A 473 34.08 -15.12 13.89
C ASP A 473 35.09 -16.13 13.31
N GLU A 474 34.65 -17.36 13.03
CA GLU A 474 35.44 -18.41 12.36
C GLU A 474 35.80 -18.01 10.92
N GLU A 475 34.83 -17.48 10.17
CA GLU A 475 35.06 -17.00 8.80
C GLU A 475 35.98 -15.77 8.80
N GLN A 476 35.83 -14.87 9.77
CA GLN A 476 36.71 -13.70 9.90
C GLN A 476 38.15 -14.12 10.19
N GLN A 477 38.36 -15.13 11.04
CA GLN A 477 39.69 -15.68 11.29
C GLN A 477 40.29 -16.32 10.03
N ALA A 478 39.51 -17.09 9.27
CA ALA A 478 39.96 -17.65 7.99
C ALA A 478 40.35 -16.56 6.97
N ILE A 479 39.60 -15.45 6.93
CA ILE A 479 39.89 -14.29 6.07
C ILE A 479 41.23 -13.66 6.44
N ASP A 480 41.48 -13.50 7.74
CA ASP A 480 42.71 -12.90 8.24
C ASP A 480 43.92 -13.83 8.04
N ASP A 481 43.79 -15.13 8.29
CA ASP A 481 44.82 -16.14 8.06
C ASP A 481 45.22 -16.26 6.59
N PHE A 482 44.25 -16.17 5.68
CA PHE A 482 44.51 -16.17 4.23
C PHE A 482 45.15 -14.87 3.74
N GLY A 483 45.09 -13.81 4.55
CA GLY A 483 45.50 -12.45 4.20
C GLY A 483 44.60 -11.84 3.12
N LEU A 484 43.31 -12.15 3.12
CA LEU A 484 42.35 -11.59 2.17
C LEU A 484 42.07 -10.12 2.50
N GLU A 485 42.17 -9.23 1.50
CA GLU A 485 41.80 -7.83 1.63
C GLU A 485 40.37 -7.61 1.13
N ALA A 486 40.08 -8.05 -0.10
CA ALA A 486 38.75 -7.98 -0.69
C ALA A 486 38.62 -8.92 -1.90
N ILE A 487 37.37 -9.22 -2.26
CA ILE A 487 37.05 -9.78 -3.57
C ILE A 487 36.65 -8.62 -4.49
N TRP A 488 37.40 -8.43 -5.58
CA TRP A 488 37.29 -7.26 -6.44
C TRP A 488 36.31 -7.42 -7.58
N SER A 489 36.41 -8.55 -8.28
CA SER A 489 35.62 -8.82 -9.47
C SER A 489 35.22 -10.30 -9.54
N ARG A 490 34.26 -10.58 -10.40
CA ARG A 490 33.78 -11.93 -10.69
C ARG A 490 33.67 -12.07 -12.19
N ARG A 491 34.07 -13.23 -12.72
CA ARG A 491 33.94 -13.56 -14.14
C ARG A 491 33.43 -14.99 -14.33
N LEU A 492 32.77 -15.21 -15.46
CA LEU A 492 32.39 -16.55 -15.89
C LEU A 492 33.46 -17.11 -16.84
N ARG A 493 34.07 -18.23 -16.50
CA ARG A 493 35.07 -18.92 -17.33
C ARG A 493 34.73 -20.40 -17.45
N ALA A 494 34.50 -20.87 -18.68
CA ALA A 494 34.14 -22.26 -18.97
C ALA A 494 32.93 -22.80 -18.15
N GLY A 495 31.96 -21.93 -17.83
CA GLY A 495 30.79 -22.28 -17.03
C GLY A 495 30.99 -22.21 -15.52
N ASN A 496 32.21 -21.99 -15.04
CA ASN A 496 32.53 -21.81 -13.64
C ASN A 496 32.69 -20.32 -13.31
N ILE A 497 32.27 -19.96 -12.10
CA ILE A 497 32.43 -18.61 -11.57
C ILE A 497 33.80 -18.52 -10.89
N GLU A 498 34.61 -17.58 -11.36
CA GLU A 498 35.90 -17.24 -10.77
C GLU A 498 35.83 -15.85 -10.14
N TYR A 499 36.38 -15.71 -8.95
CA TYR A 499 36.46 -14.48 -8.18
C TYR A 499 37.91 -13.99 -8.15
N GLU A 500 38.11 -12.71 -8.46
CA GLU A 500 39.40 -12.05 -8.35
C GLU A 500 39.63 -11.63 -6.90
N VAL A 501 40.62 -12.24 -6.26
CA VAL A 501 40.94 -12.02 -4.85
C VAL A 501 42.18 -11.14 -4.72
N LYS A 502 42.01 -10.03 -4.00
CA LYS A 502 43.05 -9.13 -3.57
C LYS A 502 43.56 -9.56 -2.20
N LYS A 503 44.87 -9.81 -2.09
CA LYS A 503 45.53 -10.11 -0.81
C LYS A 503 46.19 -8.87 -0.21
N LYS A 504 46.19 -8.80 1.13
CA LYS A 504 46.90 -7.75 1.89
C LYS A 504 48.37 -7.73 1.47
N ASN A 505 48.91 -6.53 1.23
CA ASN A 505 50.31 -6.28 0.86
C ASN A 505 50.78 -6.87 -0.49
N VAL A 506 49.87 -7.36 -1.33
CA VAL A 506 50.20 -7.81 -2.70
C VAL A 506 49.73 -6.74 -3.69
N PRO A 507 50.54 -6.27 -4.65
CA PRO A 507 50.11 -5.27 -5.62
C PRO A 507 49.00 -5.81 -6.55
N GLU A 508 48.14 -4.92 -7.05
CA GLU A 508 46.90 -5.26 -7.77
C GLU A 508 47.12 -6.11 -9.03
N ARG A 509 48.25 -5.92 -9.71
CA ARG A 509 48.64 -6.70 -10.88
C ARG A 509 48.83 -8.20 -10.60
N ASP A 510 49.06 -8.57 -9.35
CA ASP A 510 49.34 -9.93 -8.90
C ASP A 510 48.10 -10.60 -8.26
N ASN A 511 46.91 -9.99 -8.44
CA ASN A 511 45.65 -10.58 -8.03
C ASN A 511 45.44 -11.95 -8.69
N LYS A 512 44.90 -12.90 -7.93
CA LYS A 512 44.63 -14.27 -8.39
C LYS A 512 43.14 -14.55 -8.46
N TYR A 513 42.78 -15.38 -9.42
CA TYR A 513 41.41 -15.87 -9.57
C TYR A 513 41.26 -17.21 -8.85
N TYR A 514 40.18 -17.33 -8.09
CA TYR A 514 39.80 -18.56 -7.40
C TYR A 514 38.37 -18.94 -7.81
N THR A 515 38.10 -20.22 -7.94
CA THR A 515 36.76 -20.72 -8.20
C THR A 515 35.86 -20.57 -6.97
N LYS A 516 34.55 -20.55 -7.18
CA LYS A 516 33.57 -20.51 -6.08
C LYS A 516 33.79 -21.63 -5.06
N ASP A 517 34.01 -22.86 -5.53
CA ASP A 517 34.17 -24.04 -4.68
C ASP A 517 35.45 -23.97 -3.84
N GLU A 518 36.54 -23.45 -4.39
CA GLU A 518 37.78 -23.22 -3.64
C GLU A 518 37.57 -22.24 -2.49
N LEU A 519 36.89 -21.12 -2.73
CA LEU A 519 36.63 -20.12 -1.69
C LEU A 519 35.63 -20.63 -0.64
N LEU A 520 34.64 -21.44 -1.03
CA LEU A 520 33.73 -22.10 -0.09
C LEU A 520 34.48 -23.11 0.80
N ASN A 521 35.40 -23.89 0.22
CA ASN A 521 36.25 -24.82 0.98
C ASN A 521 37.23 -24.10 1.92
N MET A 522 37.60 -22.86 1.61
CA MET A 522 38.38 -21.99 2.51
C MET A 522 37.53 -21.33 3.61
N GLY A 523 36.20 -21.53 3.61
CA GLY A 523 35.28 -21.02 4.62
C GLY A 523 34.64 -19.66 4.31
N PHE A 524 34.86 -19.07 3.12
CA PHE A 524 34.40 -17.71 2.78
C PHE A 524 32.93 -17.64 2.31
N VAL A 525 32.02 -18.27 3.04
CA VAL A 525 30.61 -18.42 2.63
C VAL A 525 29.87 -17.08 2.60
N SER A 526 29.92 -16.31 3.69
CA SER A 526 29.19 -15.05 3.84
C SER A 526 29.83 -13.94 3.01
N LEU A 527 31.15 -13.93 2.92
CA LEU A 527 31.90 -12.98 2.11
C LEU A 527 31.56 -13.08 0.61
N ILE A 528 31.47 -14.30 0.07
CA ILE A 528 31.05 -14.53 -1.32
C ILE A 528 29.62 -14.01 -1.52
N LYS A 529 28.70 -14.33 -0.61
CA LYS A 529 27.31 -13.86 -0.68
C LYS A 529 27.22 -12.33 -0.71
N GLN A 530 27.94 -11.64 0.18
CA GLN A 530 27.98 -10.17 0.20
C GLN A 530 28.57 -9.59 -1.09
N THR A 531 29.60 -10.23 -1.64
CA THR A 531 30.27 -9.77 -2.87
C THR A 531 29.34 -9.95 -4.07
N ASP A 532 28.70 -11.11 -4.21
CA ASP A 532 27.74 -11.40 -5.28
C ASP A 532 26.58 -10.38 -5.25
N GLU A 533 26.06 -10.02 -4.07
CA GLU A 533 25.00 -9.02 -3.94
C GLU A 533 25.48 -7.63 -4.41
N LYS A 534 26.67 -7.20 -4.00
CA LYS A 534 27.24 -5.90 -4.42
C LYS A 534 27.48 -5.84 -5.93
N ILE A 535 27.96 -6.93 -6.54
CA ILE A 535 28.17 -7.01 -7.99
C ILE A 535 26.82 -6.99 -8.71
N ALA A 536 25.84 -7.79 -8.26
CA ALA A 536 24.52 -7.84 -8.86
C ALA A 536 23.76 -6.50 -8.78
N ALA A 537 23.96 -5.72 -7.72
CA ALA A 537 23.43 -4.37 -7.56
C ALA A 537 24.10 -3.37 -8.52
N LYS A 538 25.44 -3.40 -8.65
CA LYS A 538 26.16 -2.57 -9.62
C LYS A 538 25.75 -2.87 -11.07
N GLU A 539 25.63 -4.15 -11.43
CA GLU A 539 25.14 -4.56 -12.76
C GLU A 539 23.69 -4.12 -13.03
N ALA A 540 22.88 -3.88 -12.00
CA ALA A 540 21.54 -3.31 -12.13
C ALA A 540 21.56 -1.82 -12.48
N GLY A 541 22.72 -1.17 -12.46
CA GLY A 541 22.87 0.28 -12.61
C GLY A 541 22.48 1.04 -11.34
N LEU A 542 22.54 0.40 -10.16
CA LEU A 542 22.22 1.08 -8.90
C LEU A 542 23.26 2.12 -8.52
N ASP A 543 24.50 1.92 -8.96
CA ASP A 543 25.59 2.89 -8.91
C ASP A 543 25.31 4.13 -9.78
N LEU A 544 24.56 3.94 -10.87
CA LEU A 544 24.12 5.02 -11.77
C LEU A 544 22.83 5.68 -11.31
N ARG A 545 22.06 5.07 -10.39
CA ARG A 545 20.79 5.60 -9.89
C ARG A 545 21.05 6.58 -8.73
N PRO A 546 20.83 7.89 -8.91
CA PRO A 546 21.13 8.85 -7.86
C PRO A 546 20.15 8.67 -6.68
N CYS A 547 20.66 8.42 -5.48
CA CYS A 547 19.87 8.38 -4.24
C CYS A 547 19.55 9.79 -3.71
N THR A 548 19.07 10.68 -4.60
CA THR A 548 18.62 12.03 -4.23
C THR A 548 17.17 12.00 -3.78
N THR A 549 16.77 12.94 -2.92
CA THR A 549 15.38 13.04 -2.43
C THR A 549 14.37 13.16 -3.58
N LYS A 550 14.74 13.87 -4.67
CA LYS A 550 13.87 14.04 -5.86
C LYS A 550 13.60 12.71 -6.58
N GLU A 551 14.66 11.93 -6.82
CA GLU A 551 14.53 10.64 -7.52
C GLU A 551 13.79 9.61 -6.67
N ILE A 552 14.03 9.63 -5.35
CA ILE A 552 13.35 8.75 -4.41
C ILE A 552 11.88 9.12 -4.29
N GLN A 553 11.55 10.41 -4.23
CA GLN A 553 10.15 10.83 -4.21
C GLN A 553 9.41 10.41 -5.48
N LYS A 554 10.03 10.57 -6.65
CA LYS A 554 9.46 10.08 -7.93
C LYS A 554 9.17 8.59 -7.87
N HIS A 555 10.09 7.79 -7.30
CA HIS A 555 9.87 6.36 -7.10
C HIS A 555 8.80 6.06 -6.05
N LEU A 556 8.63 6.89 -5.01
CA LEU A 556 7.55 6.75 -4.03
C LEU A 556 6.18 7.10 -4.62
N ASP A 557 6.14 8.08 -5.53
CA ASP A 557 4.92 8.46 -6.26
C ASP A 557 4.42 7.30 -7.15
N ASP A 558 5.32 6.52 -7.74
CA ASP A 558 5.00 5.30 -8.51
C ASP A 558 4.31 4.20 -7.65
N PHE A 559 4.36 4.31 -6.33
CA PHE A 559 3.67 3.42 -5.37
C PHE A 559 2.54 4.17 -4.62
N GLY A 560 2.20 5.38 -5.05
CA GLY A 560 1.15 6.21 -4.48
C GLY A 560 1.42 6.70 -3.07
N LEU A 561 2.69 6.97 -2.73
CA LEU A 561 3.10 7.64 -1.50
C LEU A 561 3.52 9.09 -1.81
N VAL A 562 2.53 9.98 -1.81
CA VAL A 562 2.70 11.41 -2.16
C VAL A 562 3.73 12.13 -1.28
N GLN A 563 4.28 13.22 -1.81
CA GLN A 563 5.39 13.97 -1.22
C GLN A 563 5.18 14.42 0.24
N GLU A 564 3.95 14.77 0.60
CA GLU A 564 3.58 15.13 1.98
C GLU A 564 3.98 14.04 2.98
N PHE A 565 3.76 12.77 2.63
CA PHE A 565 4.12 11.62 3.46
C PHE A 565 5.51 11.08 3.14
N GLY A 566 5.95 11.13 1.88
CA GLY A 566 7.21 10.54 1.43
C GLY A 566 8.46 11.32 1.84
N THR A 567 8.43 12.64 1.68
CA THR A 567 9.61 13.49 1.93
C THR A 567 9.56 14.15 3.32
N TYR A 568 8.41 14.71 3.69
CA TYR A 568 8.27 15.53 4.91
C TYR A 568 7.70 14.76 6.09
N GLY A 569 6.78 13.82 5.84
CA GLY A 569 6.20 12.97 6.85
C GLY A 569 7.22 12.01 7.47
N LYS A 570 7.05 11.71 8.76
CA LYS A 570 7.80 10.67 9.46
C LYS A 570 7.14 9.31 9.30
N ILE A 571 7.93 8.24 9.29
CA ILE A 571 7.44 6.86 9.22
C ILE A 571 6.46 6.53 10.36
N ARG A 572 6.66 7.09 11.57
CA ARG A 572 5.73 6.94 12.70
C ARG A 572 4.31 7.40 12.38
N GLY A 573 4.16 8.44 11.55
CA GLY A 573 2.86 8.99 11.17
C GLY A 573 2.16 8.25 10.02
N LEU A 574 2.82 7.25 9.42
CA LEU A 574 2.23 6.47 8.34
C LEU A 574 1.24 5.44 8.86
N SER A 575 0.11 5.34 8.17
CA SER A 575 -0.83 4.21 8.32
C SER A 575 -0.19 2.88 7.90
N GLY A 576 -0.75 1.75 8.34
CA GLY A 576 -0.26 0.41 7.97
C GLY A 576 -0.13 0.23 6.45
N GLY A 577 -1.16 0.60 5.68
CA GLY A 577 -1.12 0.54 4.21
C GLY A 577 -0.05 1.44 3.58
N GLN A 578 0.19 2.63 4.13
CA GLN A 578 1.29 3.49 3.68
C GLN A 578 2.68 2.89 3.99
N LYS A 579 2.83 2.22 5.14
CA LYS A 579 4.06 1.49 5.46
C LYS A 579 4.29 0.34 4.48
N VAL A 580 3.26 -0.38 4.04
CA VAL A 580 3.43 -1.43 3.00
C VAL A 580 3.88 -0.83 1.68
N LYS A 581 3.28 0.29 1.26
CA LYS A 581 3.71 1.01 0.05
C LYS A 581 5.19 1.38 0.13
N LEU A 582 5.67 1.85 1.28
CA LEU A 582 7.08 2.12 1.52
C LEU A 582 7.95 0.85 1.43
N VAL A 583 7.54 -0.24 2.06
CA VAL A 583 8.26 -1.52 2.01
C VAL A 583 8.36 -2.03 0.57
N LEU A 584 7.26 -2.00 -0.19
CA LEU A 584 7.23 -2.40 -1.60
C LEU A 584 8.11 -1.49 -2.45
N ALA A 585 8.05 -0.17 -2.24
CA ALA A 585 8.89 0.78 -2.95
C ALA A 585 10.38 0.53 -2.66
N ALA A 586 10.76 0.33 -1.40
CA ALA A 586 12.13 0.02 -1.00
C ALA A 586 12.61 -1.31 -1.61
N ALA A 587 11.79 -2.37 -1.56
CA ALA A 587 12.10 -3.68 -2.13
C ALA A 587 12.32 -3.62 -3.66
N MET A 588 11.57 -2.77 -4.35
CA MET A 588 11.66 -2.60 -5.80
C MET A 588 12.76 -1.63 -6.24
N TRP A 589 13.41 -0.91 -5.32
CA TRP A 589 14.47 0.05 -5.66
C TRP A 589 15.64 -0.62 -6.41
N ASN A 590 15.99 -1.85 -6.04
CA ASN A 590 17.09 -2.63 -6.64
C ASN A 590 16.71 -3.33 -7.97
N CYS A 591 15.57 -2.99 -8.58
CA CYS A 591 15.07 -3.57 -9.83
C CYS A 591 15.20 -5.11 -9.84
N PRO A 592 14.54 -5.81 -8.89
CA PRO A 592 14.69 -7.25 -8.68
C PRO A 592 14.18 -8.05 -9.89
N HIS A 593 14.62 -9.30 -10.03
CA HIS A 593 14.11 -10.21 -11.07
C HIS A 593 13.04 -11.16 -10.52
N LEU A 594 13.09 -11.43 -9.21
CA LEU A 594 12.12 -12.24 -8.48
C LEU A 594 11.59 -11.40 -7.33
N LEU A 595 10.27 -11.21 -7.27
CA LEU A 595 9.58 -10.62 -6.14
C LEU A 595 8.87 -11.74 -5.37
N VAL A 596 9.23 -11.88 -4.10
CA VAL A 596 8.60 -12.80 -3.17
C VAL A 596 7.73 -12.01 -2.20
N LEU A 597 6.43 -12.30 -2.17
CA LEU A 597 5.45 -11.66 -1.31
C LEU A 597 4.89 -12.67 -0.31
N ASP A 598 5.15 -12.45 0.99
CA ASP A 598 4.62 -13.30 2.06
C ASP A 598 3.41 -12.62 2.72
N GLU A 599 2.21 -13.14 2.42
CA GLU A 599 0.91 -12.64 2.86
C GLU A 599 0.67 -11.13 2.63
N PRO A 600 0.77 -10.65 1.37
CA PRO A 600 0.62 -9.22 1.04
C PRO A 600 -0.79 -8.66 1.33
N THR A 601 -1.80 -9.52 1.48
CA THR A 601 -3.19 -9.13 1.72
C THR A 601 -3.47 -8.65 3.14
N ASN A 602 -2.64 -8.99 4.13
CA ASN A 602 -2.90 -8.65 5.53
C ASN A 602 -2.82 -7.14 5.82
N TYR A 603 -2.15 -6.38 4.95
CA TYR A 603 -1.76 -5.00 5.27
C TYR A 603 -2.10 -4.01 4.16
N LEU A 604 -2.64 -4.48 3.04
CA LEU A 604 -3.08 -3.67 1.92
C LEU A 604 -4.59 -3.66 1.84
N ASP A 605 -5.16 -2.48 1.58
CA ASP A 605 -6.58 -2.38 1.24
C ASP A 605 -6.86 -2.97 -0.14
N ARG A 606 -8.15 -3.16 -0.43
CA ARG A 606 -8.60 -3.71 -1.71
C ARG A 606 -8.17 -2.87 -2.91
N GLU A 607 -8.11 -1.54 -2.75
CA GLU A 607 -7.63 -0.60 -3.78
C GLU A 607 -6.14 -0.81 -4.07
N ALA A 608 -5.28 -0.83 -3.05
CA ALA A 608 -3.86 -1.12 -3.22
C ALA A 608 -3.61 -2.57 -3.65
N LEU A 609 -4.45 -3.53 -3.26
CA LEU A 609 -4.40 -4.90 -3.78
C LEU A 609 -4.77 -4.95 -5.27
N GLY A 610 -5.76 -4.17 -5.71
CA GLY A 610 -6.09 -4.01 -7.13
C GLY A 610 -4.94 -3.39 -7.92
N ALA A 611 -4.33 -2.33 -7.38
CA ALA A 611 -3.14 -1.69 -7.95
C ALA A 611 -1.95 -2.65 -8.01
N LEU A 612 -1.72 -3.41 -6.94
CA LEU A 612 -0.66 -4.42 -6.84
C LEU A 612 -0.88 -5.56 -7.82
N SER A 613 -2.09 -6.11 -7.92
CA SER A 613 -2.43 -7.15 -8.89
C SER A 613 -2.18 -6.67 -10.31
N SER A 614 -2.61 -5.45 -10.64
CA SER A 614 -2.36 -4.85 -11.96
C SER A 614 -0.87 -4.66 -12.24
N ALA A 615 -0.11 -4.16 -11.28
CA ALA A 615 1.34 -3.99 -11.41
C ALA A 615 2.09 -5.32 -11.56
N LEU A 616 1.76 -6.34 -10.75
CA LEU A 616 2.35 -7.69 -10.86
C LEU A 616 2.04 -8.35 -12.20
N ASN A 617 0.86 -8.08 -12.75
CA ASN A 617 0.41 -8.53 -14.06
C ASN A 617 1.06 -7.77 -15.21
N GLU A 618 1.48 -6.52 -15.04
CA GLU A 618 2.21 -5.74 -16.06
C GLU A 618 3.73 -5.97 -16.01
N TRP A 619 4.26 -6.25 -14.82
CA TRP A 619 5.70 -6.31 -14.54
C TRP A 619 6.43 -7.48 -15.22
N GLY A 620 7.65 -7.23 -15.72
CA GLY A 620 8.45 -8.20 -16.48
C GLY A 620 9.25 -9.22 -15.66
N GLY A 621 9.27 -9.12 -14.33
CA GLY A 621 9.95 -10.06 -13.42
C GLY A 621 9.08 -11.26 -13.04
N SER A 622 9.65 -12.21 -12.31
CA SER A 622 8.96 -13.38 -11.75
C SER A 622 8.31 -13.04 -10.40
N VAL A 623 7.14 -13.62 -10.11
CA VAL A 623 6.43 -13.42 -8.84
C VAL A 623 6.25 -14.76 -8.14
N LEU A 624 6.58 -14.79 -6.86
CA LEU A 624 6.25 -15.88 -5.95
C LEU A 624 5.46 -15.31 -4.77
N MET A 625 4.28 -15.84 -4.52
CA MET A 625 3.36 -15.30 -3.53
C MET A 625 2.96 -16.39 -2.54
N ILE A 626 3.11 -16.15 -1.25
CA ILE A 626 2.46 -16.93 -0.21
C ILE A 626 1.19 -16.15 0.16
N SER A 627 0.03 -16.74 -0.04
CA SER A 627 -1.23 -16.11 0.38
C SER A 627 -2.32 -17.15 0.64
N HIS A 628 -3.13 -16.90 1.67
CA HIS A 628 -4.36 -17.67 1.91
C HIS A 628 -5.57 -17.13 1.10
N ASN A 629 -5.45 -15.95 0.48
CA ASN A 629 -6.53 -15.31 -0.27
C ASN A 629 -6.56 -15.78 -1.74
N LYS A 630 -7.51 -16.66 -2.06
CA LYS A 630 -7.68 -17.24 -3.40
C LYS A 630 -8.04 -16.21 -4.46
N GLU A 631 -8.87 -15.23 -4.14
CA GLU A 631 -9.26 -14.19 -5.09
C GLU A 631 -8.04 -13.41 -5.56
N PHE A 632 -7.15 -13.05 -4.63
CA PHE A 632 -5.96 -12.26 -4.93
C PHE A 632 -4.93 -13.07 -5.74
N TYR A 633 -4.48 -14.22 -5.24
CA TYR A 633 -3.42 -14.95 -5.96
C TYR A 633 -3.92 -15.53 -7.29
N SER A 634 -5.20 -15.89 -7.44
CA SER A 634 -5.70 -16.38 -8.74
C SER A 634 -5.75 -15.29 -9.82
N SER A 635 -5.75 -14.02 -9.42
CA SER A 635 -5.68 -12.89 -10.35
C SER A 635 -4.27 -12.66 -10.93
N VAL A 636 -3.22 -13.20 -10.29
CA VAL A 636 -1.81 -12.97 -10.64
C VAL A 636 -1.09 -14.29 -10.98
N CYS A 637 -1.23 -15.28 -10.12
CA CYS A 637 -0.56 -16.57 -10.16
C CYS A 637 -1.34 -17.59 -10.98
N LYS A 638 -0.63 -18.33 -11.83
CA LYS A 638 -1.17 -19.36 -12.72
C LYS A 638 -0.72 -20.77 -12.35
N GLU A 639 0.28 -20.85 -11.48
CA GLU A 639 0.89 -22.07 -10.97
C GLU A 639 0.74 -22.07 -9.45
N GLU A 640 0.31 -23.19 -8.89
CA GLU A 640 0.07 -23.38 -7.46
C GLU A 640 1.03 -24.46 -6.95
N TRP A 641 1.83 -24.12 -5.94
CA TRP A 641 2.73 -25.03 -5.24
C TRP A 641 2.15 -25.38 -3.89
N ILE A 642 1.62 -26.59 -3.78
CA ILE A 642 0.99 -27.09 -2.58
C ILE A 642 2.06 -27.79 -1.74
N VAL A 643 2.39 -27.19 -0.61
CA VAL A 643 3.37 -27.70 0.35
C VAL A 643 2.64 -28.43 1.47
N GLY A 644 2.93 -29.73 1.64
CA GLY A 644 2.31 -30.59 2.63
C GLY A 644 3.10 -31.88 2.82
N ASP A 645 3.09 -32.43 4.03
CA ASP A 645 3.76 -33.70 4.38
C ASP A 645 5.25 -33.75 3.98
N GLY A 646 5.91 -32.59 3.99
CA GLY A 646 7.30 -32.43 3.59
C GLY A 646 7.56 -32.52 2.09
N GLN A 647 6.52 -32.57 1.25
CA GLN A 647 6.63 -32.58 -0.22
C GLN A 647 6.02 -31.32 -0.83
N VAL A 648 6.40 -31.04 -2.07
CA VAL A 648 5.85 -29.93 -2.87
C VAL A 648 5.19 -30.52 -4.11
N LYS A 649 3.87 -30.34 -4.22
CA LYS A 649 3.09 -30.72 -5.40
C LYS A 649 2.83 -29.48 -6.25
N ILE A 650 3.07 -29.57 -7.55
CA ILE A 650 2.84 -28.47 -8.50
C ILE A 650 1.54 -28.73 -9.24
N GLU A 651 0.63 -27.76 -9.22
CA GLU A 651 -0.62 -27.75 -9.98
C GLU A 651 -0.69 -26.47 -10.85
N GLY A 652 -1.32 -26.55 -12.03
CA GLY A 652 -1.45 -25.41 -12.96
C GLY A 652 -0.62 -25.50 -14.24
N ILE A 653 -0.75 -24.49 -15.11
CA ILE A 653 -0.10 -24.45 -16.44
C ILE A 653 0.95 -23.33 -16.47
N SER A 654 2.20 -23.69 -16.73
CA SER A 654 3.26 -22.76 -17.12
C SER A 654 2.95 -22.18 -18.51
N THR A 655 2.28 -21.02 -18.57
CA THR A 655 1.99 -20.35 -19.84
C THR A 655 3.10 -19.37 -20.23
N GLU A 656 3.62 -19.50 -21.45
CA GLU A 656 4.60 -18.57 -22.02
C GLU A 656 3.98 -17.19 -22.29
N ARG A 657 4.67 -16.12 -21.90
CA ARG A 657 4.31 -14.73 -22.25
C ARG A 657 5.34 -14.15 -23.20
N LYS A 658 4.89 -13.58 -24.31
CA LYS A 658 5.74 -12.76 -25.20
C LYS A 658 6.21 -11.53 -24.42
N MET A 659 7.53 -11.36 -24.28
CA MET A 659 8.11 -10.13 -23.70
C MET A 659 7.58 -8.91 -24.47
N LYS A 660 6.97 -7.93 -23.76
CA LYS A 660 7.00 -6.55 -24.24
C LYS A 660 8.46 -6.12 -24.14
N ALA A 661 9.08 -5.89 -25.29
CA ALA A 661 10.52 -5.80 -25.48
C ALA A 661 11.25 -5.05 -24.34
N VAL A 662 12.21 -5.73 -23.71
CA VAL A 662 13.29 -5.20 -22.83
C VAL A 662 14.27 -4.37 -23.67
N ALA A 663 13.73 -3.49 -24.52
CA ALA A 663 14.45 -2.67 -25.48
C ALA A 663 13.97 -1.21 -25.44
N LYS A 664 13.40 -0.75 -24.31
CA LYS A 664 13.54 0.66 -23.98
C LYS A 664 14.98 0.84 -23.48
N LYS A 665 15.88 1.25 -24.37
CA LYS A 665 17.10 1.94 -23.98
C LYS A 665 16.63 3.05 -23.03
N LYS A 666 16.96 2.98 -21.74
CA LYS A 666 16.74 4.11 -20.81
C LYS A 666 17.58 5.27 -21.36
N VAL A 667 16.96 6.10 -22.19
CA VAL A 667 17.37 7.49 -22.33
C VAL A 667 16.92 8.11 -21.02
N TYR A 668 17.87 8.53 -20.19
CA TYR A 668 17.54 9.45 -19.11
C TYR A 668 16.99 10.71 -19.77
N GLU A 669 15.68 10.89 -19.78
CA GLU A 669 15.07 12.18 -20.05
C GLU A 669 15.44 13.08 -18.88
N LYS A 670 16.54 13.84 -19.05
CA LYS A 670 16.76 15.07 -18.29
C LYS A 670 15.62 16.00 -18.71
N GLU A 671 14.60 16.13 -17.88
CA GLU A 671 13.80 17.36 -17.85
C GLU A 671 14.73 18.50 -17.43
N VAL A 672 15.25 19.23 -18.41
CA VAL A 672 15.89 20.53 -18.20
C VAL A 672 14.81 21.58 -18.37
N ALA A 673 14.25 22.02 -17.24
CA ALA A 673 13.76 23.37 -17.14
C ALA A 673 14.98 24.30 -17.14
N GLY A 674 15.00 25.27 -18.05
CA GLY A 674 15.93 26.40 -18.02
C GLY A 674 17.30 26.11 -18.63
N GLU A 675 17.55 26.85 -19.71
CA GLU A 675 18.82 27.23 -20.35
C GLU A 675 20.16 26.90 -19.66
N GLU A 676 21.15 26.64 -20.52
CA GLU A 676 22.60 26.50 -20.28
C GLU A 676 23.11 25.17 -19.67
N LEU A 677 23.29 24.17 -20.55
CA LEU A 677 24.22 23.06 -20.32
C LEU A 677 25.44 23.19 -21.25
N LEU A 678 26.51 23.74 -20.68
CA LEU A 678 27.89 23.41 -21.01
C LEU A 678 28.09 21.89 -20.82
N GLU A 679 28.27 21.14 -21.92
CA GLU A 679 28.93 19.83 -21.88
C GLU A 679 30.12 19.83 -22.85
N LYS A 680 31.32 19.83 -22.25
CA LYS A 680 32.59 19.50 -22.90
C LYS A 680 32.60 18.02 -23.26
N VAL A 681 32.36 17.67 -24.53
CA VAL A 681 33.02 16.55 -25.23
C VAL A 681 33.11 16.91 -26.71
N GLY A 682 34.33 16.86 -27.27
CA GLY A 682 34.71 17.46 -28.55
C GLY A 682 34.03 16.88 -29.79
N GLY A 683 33.69 17.78 -30.72
CA GLY A 683 33.35 17.49 -32.10
C GLY A 683 33.86 18.64 -32.98
N ASN A 684 34.45 18.31 -34.12
CA ASN A 684 35.01 19.31 -35.03
C ASN A 684 33.90 20.25 -35.56
N VAL A 685 34.17 21.54 -35.52
CA VAL A 685 33.31 22.63 -36.01
C VAL A 685 33.88 23.15 -37.32
N ASN A 686 33.01 23.46 -38.28
CA ASN A 686 33.45 24.16 -39.50
C ASN A 686 33.66 25.66 -39.23
N ALA A 687 34.24 26.39 -40.19
CA ALA A 687 34.49 27.84 -40.09
C ALA A 687 33.22 28.71 -39.92
N CYS A 688 32.02 28.13 -40.05
CA CYS A 688 30.74 28.79 -39.82
C CYS A 688 30.07 28.40 -38.49
N GLY A 689 30.69 27.54 -37.67
CA GLY A 689 30.19 27.16 -36.34
C GLY A 689 29.23 25.97 -36.30
N ASP A 690 28.97 25.30 -37.42
CA ASP A 690 28.11 24.12 -37.44
C ASP A 690 28.89 22.86 -37.02
N LYS A 691 28.32 22.11 -36.05
CA LYS A 691 28.85 20.82 -35.59
C LYS A 691 28.39 19.68 -36.52
N TYR A 692 29.29 18.80 -36.95
CA TYR A 692 28.93 17.59 -37.72
C TYR A 692 29.59 16.33 -37.14
N LYS A 693 28.92 15.18 -37.29
CA LYS A 693 29.42 13.84 -36.90
C LYS A 693 29.85 13.06 -38.15
N ASP A 694 30.96 12.35 -38.04
CA ASP A 694 31.52 11.47 -39.08
C ASP A 694 30.47 10.63 -39.82
N ALA A 695 30.59 10.60 -41.16
CA ALA A 695 30.03 9.74 -42.22
C ALA A 695 28.57 9.24 -42.13
N THR A 696 27.85 9.58 -41.08
CA THR A 696 26.48 9.13 -40.77
C THR A 696 25.45 10.15 -41.21
N THR A 697 25.87 11.40 -41.43
CA THR A 697 25.04 12.51 -41.90
C THR A 697 25.68 13.23 -43.07
N ASN A 698 24.87 13.72 -44.01
CA ASN A 698 25.32 14.56 -45.13
C ASN A 698 25.60 15.99 -44.65
N PHE A 699 26.05 16.86 -45.56
CA PHE A 699 26.43 18.26 -45.25
C PHE A 699 25.32 19.07 -44.56
N TRP A 700 24.06 18.68 -44.73
CA TRP A 700 22.88 19.33 -44.13
C TRP A 700 22.37 18.62 -42.86
N GLY A 701 23.16 17.69 -42.30
CA GLY A 701 22.80 16.97 -41.07
C GLY A 701 21.77 15.85 -41.26
N LYS A 702 21.39 15.50 -42.50
CA LYS A 702 20.46 14.38 -42.77
C LYS A 702 21.21 13.05 -42.80
N ALA A 703 20.62 12.02 -42.21
CA ALA A 703 21.21 10.68 -42.17
C ALA A 703 21.44 10.12 -43.58
N VAL A 704 22.67 9.64 -43.83
CA VAL A 704 23.06 8.99 -45.09
C VAL A 704 22.67 7.51 -45.03
N SER A 705 22.16 6.94 -46.13
CA SER A 705 21.76 5.54 -46.13
C SER A 705 22.96 4.60 -45.96
N LYS A 706 22.74 3.38 -45.45
CA LYS A 706 23.81 2.36 -45.32
C LYS A 706 24.49 2.04 -46.65
N LYS A 707 23.80 2.19 -47.78
CA LYS A 707 24.34 1.96 -49.13
C LYS A 707 25.29 3.08 -49.54
N GLU A 708 24.89 4.32 -49.29
CA GLU A 708 25.70 5.52 -49.56
C GLU A 708 26.93 5.60 -48.65
N ALA A 709 26.80 5.24 -47.36
CA ALA A 709 27.94 5.16 -46.45
C ALA A 709 29.01 4.16 -46.93
N ARG A 710 28.60 2.98 -47.41
CA ARG A 710 29.52 2.00 -48.01
C ARG A 710 30.16 2.50 -49.31
N GLN A 711 29.42 3.26 -50.13
CA GLN A 711 29.96 3.87 -51.34
C GLN A 711 30.95 4.99 -51.01
N TYR A 712 30.69 5.75 -49.95
CA TYR A 712 31.57 6.80 -49.44
C TYR A 712 32.90 6.21 -48.97
N ASP A 713 32.90 5.14 -48.17
CA ASP A 713 34.13 4.47 -47.74
C ASP A 713 34.94 3.92 -48.92
N LYS A 714 34.26 3.44 -49.97
CA LYS A 714 34.91 2.95 -51.19
C LYS A 714 35.50 4.09 -52.02
N ALA A 715 34.81 5.24 -52.09
CA ALA A 715 35.29 6.45 -52.75
C ALA A 715 36.50 7.05 -52.01
N LYS A 716 36.44 7.08 -50.67
CA LYS A 716 37.52 7.53 -49.78
C LYS A 716 38.80 6.72 -49.97
N LYS A 717 38.70 5.38 -50.02
CA LYS A 717 39.86 4.51 -50.29
C LYS A 717 40.47 4.70 -51.69
N LYS A 718 39.69 5.21 -52.65
CA LYS A 718 40.14 5.47 -54.03
C LYS A 718 40.57 6.91 -54.29
N GLY A 719 40.42 7.80 -53.30
CA GLY A 719 40.68 9.24 -53.49
C GLY A 719 39.70 9.92 -54.44
N ASP A 720 38.50 9.37 -54.68
CA ASP A 720 37.51 9.95 -55.60
C ASP A 720 36.70 11.06 -54.90
N VAL A 721 37.27 12.27 -54.91
CA VAL A 721 36.72 13.46 -54.24
C VAL A 721 35.36 13.88 -54.81
N ALA A 722 35.15 13.71 -56.11
CA ALA A 722 33.89 14.08 -56.77
C ALA A 722 32.73 13.20 -56.28
N LEU A 723 32.96 11.89 -56.17
CA LEU A 723 31.96 10.95 -55.66
C LEU A 723 31.69 11.17 -54.16
N MET A 724 32.71 11.48 -53.36
CA MET A 724 32.55 11.83 -51.94
C MET A 724 31.71 13.10 -51.75
N ARG A 725 31.96 14.16 -52.53
CA ARG A 725 31.17 15.42 -52.51
C ARG A 725 29.71 15.16 -52.87
N LYS A 726 29.46 14.32 -53.87
CA LYS A 726 28.12 13.96 -54.32
C LYS A 726 27.33 13.21 -53.23
N ILE A 727 27.95 12.23 -52.56
CA ILE A 727 27.27 11.45 -51.51
C ILE A 727 26.93 12.34 -50.30
N LEU A 728 27.85 13.21 -49.88
CA LEU A 728 27.61 14.14 -48.77
C LEU A 728 26.79 15.37 -49.17
N HIS A 729 26.36 15.50 -50.42
CA HIS A 729 25.59 16.66 -50.93
C HIS A 729 26.29 18.00 -50.66
N VAL A 730 27.63 18.04 -50.73
CA VAL A 730 28.40 19.28 -50.53
C VAL A 730 28.26 20.16 -51.78
N PRO A 731 27.74 21.40 -51.68
CA PRO A 731 27.64 22.30 -52.82
C PRO A 731 29.00 22.67 -53.42
N MET A 732 29.06 22.92 -54.73
CA MET A 732 30.27 23.41 -55.40
C MET A 732 30.64 24.81 -54.89
N GLY A 733 31.90 25.02 -54.48
CA GLY A 733 32.34 26.26 -53.82
C GLY A 733 32.20 26.25 -52.30
N LYS A 734 31.81 25.11 -51.70
CA LYS A 734 31.91 24.88 -50.25
C LYS A 734 32.98 23.83 -49.98
N ILE A 735 33.72 24.05 -48.90
CA ILE A 735 34.78 23.16 -48.42
C ILE A 735 34.13 21.94 -47.77
N MET A 736 34.66 20.75 -48.05
CA MET A 736 34.17 19.51 -47.42
C MET A 736 34.64 19.47 -45.96
N PRO A 737 33.72 19.37 -44.98
CA PRO A 737 34.11 19.36 -43.57
C PRO A 737 35.01 18.16 -43.23
N GLY A 738 36.15 18.42 -42.57
CA GLY A 738 37.11 17.37 -42.17
C GLY A 738 38.10 16.97 -43.27
N TYR A 739 37.97 17.58 -44.45
CA TYR A 739 38.83 17.40 -45.61
C TYR A 739 39.09 18.76 -46.28
N GLU A 740 39.48 19.73 -45.46
CA GLU A 740 39.71 21.12 -45.89
C GLU A 740 40.80 21.24 -46.95
N GLU A 741 41.78 20.34 -46.89
CA GLU A 741 42.90 20.20 -47.84
C GLU A 741 42.44 19.86 -49.27
N LEU A 742 41.24 19.32 -49.46
CA LEU A 742 40.71 18.95 -50.78
C LEU A 742 40.09 20.13 -51.56
N GLY A 743 40.14 21.35 -51.00
CA GLY A 743 39.63 22.57 -51.62
C GLY A 743 38.10 22.63 -51.72
N ASP A 744 37.56 23.67 -52.35
CA ASP A 744 36.11 23.94 -52.49
C ASP A 744 35.47 23.26 -53.72
N GLY A 745 36.27 22.51 -54.48
CA GLY A 745 35.88 21.83 -55.71
C GLY A 745 35.76 22.73 -56.94
N LYS A 746 36.09 24.04 -56.84
CA LYS A 746 36.11 24.98 -57.97
C LYS A 746 37.53 25.23 -58.49
N THR A 747 38.52 25.23 -57.60
CA THR A 747 39.93 25.39 -57.96
C THR A 747 40.63 24.02 -58.00
N PRO A 748 41.49 23.74 -59.00
CA PRO A 748 42.36 22.58 -58.95
C PRO A 748 43.30 22.70 -57.74
N PRO A 749 43.68 21.58 -57.09
CA PRO A 749 44.57 21.63 -55.92
C PRO A 749 45.92 22.26 -56.32
N PRO A 750 46.53 23.06 -55.44
CA PRO A 750 47.86 23.62 -55.70
C PRO A 750 48.87 22.46 -55.86
N SER A 751 49.72 22.58 -56.88
CA SER A 751 50.80 21.63 -57.21
C SER A 751 51.86 21.54 -56.13
#